data_AF-A0A6A7BZL0-F1
#
_entry.id   AF-A0A6A7BZL0-F1
#
_cell.length_a   1.000
_cell.length_b   1.000
_cell.length_c   1.000
_cell.angle_alpha   90.00
_cell.angle_beta   90.00
_cell.angle_gamma   90.00
#
_symmetry.space_group_name_H-M   'P 1'
#
loop_
_entity.id
_entity.type
_entity.pdbx_description
1 polymer ?
#
loop_
_entity_poly.entity_id
_entity_poly.type
_entity_poly.pdbx_seq_one_letter_code
_entity_poly.pdbx_strand_id
1 'polypeptide(L)'
;VMDLAARYNMGETYRQLVVQCLKEIIQNNVEAMRLNAVFGTLWRAVCADRANTERDGLVSLMSSKVECIDNQAKREKMRFWLQTSYDYTGEILEAVAKVSEAERFPCVFLAPEFDSEVKFTRAELLEIGRSCNRAVLARLAQALTCLTFAEKEEDAPRDATFLPLALMKPNYGGRFWKLLLHLIVPGTMLAPRPAALLAAVAIKIGIISLLSSAQDEVLAFKGKWNNIHTSETWNVGCLTLLLDADANAGNELLHAHDRRLFQLLVDYVLLERNLESEISAEMGWRPSKTLACIGPTVVCRSCKHPRSVTIMAKDGTCGICIDPKSCNCPACTKEGPETRDVGVSSEAVYWFECSVKKCLAQYVVYNIGRLKAKPKCFYCRHNGSPSAPTIQCTRCSSRVIYPDAYRSAMLIESEWICPACKDGNVSTIITRNITLQVLIIENGPDFLISGDVPSTLFTGVSLYKTLTARGTTDLNIKILPTVSNNEPAPRLVYQGRVIHNAEKLLVTLHNLIRARGSSLPPCSLCFAPSGHTRTCGRNSCTSLLCASCEQGWYDLNRPGRAINPSALKCPFCRRDPAKPPHRALASMKWDAAIVYAWCRSCKRVQEIGERVCGITPEDVQNWDCEECAPHIHGKGETQRQCPGCGIWTEKIAGCDHLRCVVRSCGVHWCWLCRFRAETEDKVYRHLREVHE
;
A
#
# COMPACT_ATOMS: atom_id res chain seq x y z
N VAL A 1 -6.58 -3.06 49.19
CA VAL A 1 -6.71 -4.30 48.38
C VAL A 1 -5.56 -4.29 47.39
N MET A 2 -4.67 -5.30 47.42
CA MET A 2 -3.50 -5.36 46.53
C MET A 2 -3.95 -5.57 45.08
N ASP A 3 -3.40 -4.79 44.16
CA ASP A 3 -3.58 -5.01 42.73
C ASP A 3 -2.94 -6.35 42.33
N LEU A 4 -3.80 -7.32 41.99
CA LEU A 4 -3.39 -8.68 41.61
C LEU A 4 -2.54 -8.69 40.34
N ALA A 5 -2.71 -7.71 39.45
CA ALA A 5 -1.88 -7.57 38.25
C ALA A 5 -0.51 -6.95 38.58
N ALA A 6 -0.43 -6.02 39.53
CA ALA A 6 0.86 -5.55 40.03
C ALA A 6 1.68 -6.70 40.66
N ARG A 7 1.02 -7.60 41.41
CA ARG A 7 1.67 -8.79 42.00
C ARG A 7 2.22 -9.76 40.95
N TYR A 8 1.58 -9.87 39.78
CA TYR A 8 2.06 -10.69 38.65
C TYR A 8 3.48 -10.29 38.20
N ASN A 9 3.80 -9.00 38.25
CA ASN A 9 5.12 -8.51 37.86
C ASN A 9 6.20 -8.70 38.94
N MET A 10 5.81 -8.96 40.20
CA MET A 10 6.73 -8.98 41.35
C MET A 10 7.27 -10.36 41.72
N GLY A 11 6.68 -11.46 41.23
CA GLY A 11 7.08 -12.81 41.68
C GLY A 11 6.84 -13.92 40.65
N GLU A 12 7.90 -14.66 40.35
CA GLU A 12 7.90 -15.78 39.39
C GLU A 12 6.90 -16.89 39.77
N THR A 13 6.81 -17.25 41.04
CA THR A 13 5.87 -18.28 41.51
C THR A 13 4.41 -17.89 41.28
N TYR A 14 4.08 -16.61 41.49
CA TYR A 14 2.73 -16.12 41.29
C TYR A 14 2.41 -15.98 39.79
N ARG A 15 3.40 -15.62 38.96
CA ARG A 15 3.31 -15.63 37.49
C ARG A 15 2.93 -17.01 36.96
N GLN A 16 3.65 -18.05 37.39
CA GLN A 16 3.39 -19.43 37.00
C GLN A 16 1.99 -19.89 37.41
N LEU A 17 1.58 -19.58 38.65
CA LEU A 17 0.24 -19.88 39.16
C LEU A 17 -0.85 -19.23 38.30
N VAL A 18 -0.72 -17.93 37.99
CA VAL A 18 -1.70 -17.19 37.17
C VAL A 18 -1.82 -17.80 35.78
N VAL A 19 -0.69 -18.12 35.13
CA VAL A 19 -0.70 -18.75 33.80
C VAL A 19 -1.39 -20.11 33.85
N GLN A 20 -1.09 -20.94 34.85
CA GLN A 20 -1.71 -22.25 35.01
C GLN A 20 -3.23 -22.13 35.23
N CYS A 21 -3.67 -21.27 36.15
CA CYS A 21 -5.09 -21.06 36.41
C CYS A 21 -5.84 -20.54 35.17
N LEU A 22 -5.27 -19.58 34.44
CA LEU A 22 -5.88 -19.10 33.19
C LEU A 22 -5.94 -20.21 32.13
N LYS A 23 -4.91 -21.04 32.02
CA LYS A 23 -4.88 -22.18 31.10
C LYS A 23 -6.00 -23.16 31.38
N GLU A 24 -6.19 -23.53 32.66
CA GLU A 24 -7.27 -24.42 33.10
C GLU A 24 -8.66 -23.82 32.82
N ILE A 25 -8.86 -22.52 33.13
CA ILE A 25 -10.13 -21.84 32.86
C ILE A 25 -10.45 -21.86 31.36
N ILE A 26 -9.47 -21.51 30.51
CA ILE A 26 -9.66 -21.44 29.05
C ILE A 26 -9.92 -22.83 28.46
N GLN A 27 -9.22 -23.87 28.94
CA GLN A 27 -9.41 -25.24 28.46
C GLN A 27 -10.80 -25.78 28.75
N ASN A 28 -11.28 -25.55 29.97
CA ASN A 28 -12.53 -26.11 30.49
C ASN A 28 -13.75 -25.29 30.06
N ASN A 29 -13.71 -23.97 30.23
CA ASN A 29 -14.81 -23.08 29.88
C ASN A 29 -14.28 -21.66 29.64
N VAL A 30 -13.93 -21.37 28.39
CA VAL A 30 -13.45 -20.04 27.97
C VAL A 30 -14.45 -18.91 28.26
N GLU A 31 -15.75 -19.20 28.34
CA GLU A 31 -16.75 -18.19 28.68
C GLU A 31 -16.64 -17.73 30.15
N ALA A 32 -16.10 -18.55 31.05
CA ALA A 32 -15.93 -18.20 32.46
C ALA A 32 -14.99 -17.01 32.67
N MET A 33 -14.09 -16.74 31.71
CA MET A 33 -13.23 -15.56 31.69
C MET A 33 -14.01 -14.25 31.80
N ARG A 34 -15.27 -14.22 31.31
CA ARG A 34 -16.12 -13.04 31.30
C ARG A 34 -16.81 -12.76 32.63
N LEU A 35 -16.84 -13.73 33.54
CA LEU A 35 -17.64 -13.69 34.76
C LEU A 35 -17.01 -12.83 35.86
N ASN A 36 -15.70 -12.57 35.77
CA ASN A 36 -14.99 -11.79 36.78
C ASN A 36 -13.97 -10.85 36.13
N ALA A 37 -14.04 -9.56 36.48
CA ALA A 37 -13.13 -8.52 35.97
C ALA A 37 -11.64 -8.82 36.27
N VAL A 38 -11.35 -9.54 37.37
CA VAL A 38 -9.99 -9.94 37.75
C VAL A 38 -9.33 -10.78 36.65
N PHE A 39 -10.07 -11.68 36.01
CA PHE A 39 -9.53 -12.51 34.92
C PHE A 39 -9.12 -11.66 33.72
N GLY A 40 -9.88 -10.60 33.41
CA GLY A 40 -9.50 -9.65 32.36
C GLY A 40 -8.21 -8.91 32.66
N THR A 41 -8.00 -8.47 33.91
CA THR A 41 -6.78 -7.77 34.33
C THR A 41 -5.56 -8.71 34.33
N LEU A 42 -5.70 -9.93 34.85
CA LEU A 42 -4.63 -10.93 34.81
C LEU A 42 -4.31 -11.39 33.39
N TRP A 43 -5.33 -11.58 32.55
CA TRP A 43 -5.17 -11.87 31.13
C TRP A 43 -4.33 -10.81 30.42
N ARG A 44 -4.62 -9.52 30.67
CA ARG A 44 -3.84 -8.41 30.14
C ARG A 44 -2.39 -8.42 30.63
N ALA A 45 -2.17 -8.68 31.92
CA ALA A 45 -0.82 -8.77 32.50
C ALA A 45 0.01 -9.87 31.83
N VAL A 46 -0.57 -11.07 31.66
CA VAL A 46 0.07 -12.17 30.91
C VAL A 46 0.30 -11.79 29.45
N CYS A 47 -0.68 -11.16 28.79
CA CYS A 47 -0.53 -10.75 27.39
C CYS A 47 0.60 -9.73 27.17
N ALA A 48 0.86 -8.85 28.15
CA ALA A 48 1.91 -7.84 28.14
C ALA A 48 3.31 -8.41 28.42
N ASP A 49 3.40 -9.55 29.10
CA ASP A 49 4.64 -10.21 29.50
C ASP A 49 5.25 -11.03 28.36
N ARG A 50 6.06 -10.36 27.53
CA ARG A 50 6.74 -10.96 26.36
C ARG A 50 7.91 -11.86 26.73
N ALA A 51 8.43 -11.79 27.96
CA ALA A 51 9.54 -12.61 28.41
C ALA A 51 9.07 -14.01 28.86
N ASN A 52 7.77 -14.17 29.13
CA ASN A 52 7.19 -15.44 29.55
C ASN A 52 7.03 -16.40 28.37
N THR A 53 7.72 -17.54 28.42
CA THR A 53 7.71 -18.58 27.39
C THR A 53 6.33 -19.25 27.20
N GLU A 54 5.49 -19.28 28.24
CA GLU A 54 4.15 -19.89 28.19
C GLU A 54 3.09 -18.97 27.55
N ARG A 55 3.40 -17.68 27.37
CA ARG A 55 2.47 -16.67 26.86
C ARG A 55 1.84 -17.07 25.53
N ASP A 56 2.67 -17.43 24.56
CA ASP A 56 2.21 -17.68 23.19
C ASP A 56 1.33 -18.93 23.11
N GLY A 57 1.63 -19.94 23.92
CA GLY A 57 0.78 -21.11 24.09
C GLY A 57 -0.60 -20.74 24.64
N LEU A 58 -0.65 -19.87 25.65
CA LEU A 58 -1.90 -19.42 26.27
C LEU A 58 -2.75 -18.55 25.33
N VAL A 59 -2.13 -17.63 24.58
CA VAL A 59 -2.81 -16.76 23.59
C VAL A 59 -3.39 -17.59 22.44
N SER A 60 -2.63 -18.57 21.95
CA SER A 60 -3.08 -19.49 20.89
C SER A 60 -4.26 -20.35 21.37
N LEU A 61 -4.17 -20.87 22.60
CA LEU A 61 -5.24 -21.64 23.23
C LEU A 61 -6.54 -20.82 23.38
N MET A 62 -6.45 -19.57 23.86
CA MET A 62 -7.62 -18.67 23.96
C MET A 62 -8.27 -18.49 22.60
N SER A 63 -7.49 -18.18 21.56
CA SER A 63 -7.99 -17.91 20.22
C SER A 63 -8.70 -19.14 19.64
N SER A 64 -8.08 -20.31 19.75
CA SER A 64 -8.65 -21.58 19.31
C SER A 64 -9.96 -21.91 20.06
N LYS A 65 -9.98 -21.76 21.39
CA LYS A 65 -11.18 -22.07 22.19
C LYS A 65 -12.35 -21.12 21.94
N VAL A 66 -12.07 -19.84 21.64
CA VAL A 66 -13.12 -18.89 21.23
C VAL A 66 -13.71 -19.24 19.86
N GLU A 67 -12.90 -19.74 18.92
CA GLU A 67 -13.38 -20.19 17.62
C GLU A 67 -14.25 -21.44 17.70
N CYS A 68 -13.92 -22.36 18.60
CA CYS A 68 -14.68 -23.58 18.88
C CYS A 68 -16.01 -23.36 19.64
N ILE A 69 -16.42 -22.11 19.92
CA ILE A 69 -17.75 -21.85 20.50
C ILE A 69 -18.81 -22.04 19.41
N ASP A 70 -19.61 -23.11 19.54
CA ASP A 70 -20.66 -23.47 18.57
C ASP A 70 -21.73 -22.39 18.41
N ASN A 71 -22.09 -21.72 19.50
CA ASN A 71 -23.12 -20.69 19.48
C ASN A 71 -22.54 -19.34 19.02
N GLN A 72 -22.97 -18.87 17.85
CA GLN A 72 -22.51 -17.62 17.25
C GLN A 72 -22.68 -16.40 18.18
N ALA A 73 -23.83 -16.25 18.85
CA ALA A 73 -24.07 -15.12 19.74
C ALA A 73 -23.14 -15.15 20.97
N LYS A 74 -22.86 -16.33 21.53
CA LYS A 74 -21.91 -16.49 22.64
C LYS A 74 -20.47 -16.18 22.21
N ARG A 75 -20.11 -16.60 20.98
CA ARG A 75 -18.81 -16.32 20.35
C ARG A 75 -18.62 -14.83 20.11
N GLU A 76 -19.63 -14.15 19.57
CA GLU A 76 -19.62 -12.69 19.38
C GLU A 76 -19.52 -11.94 20.71
N LYS A 77 -20.28 -12.35 21.73
CA LYS A 77 -20.12 -11.82 23.10
C LYS A 77 -18.71 -12.02 23.65
N MET A 78 -18.04 -13.12 23.28
CA MET A 78 -16.69 -13.42 23.78
C MET A 78 -15.64 -12.56 23.08
N ARG A 79 -15.81 -12.37 21.76
CA ARG A 79 -15.02 -11.41 20.98
C ARG A 79 -15.20 -9.99 21.47
N PHE A 80 -16.44 -9.59 21.77
CA PHE A 80 -16.74 -8.28 22.37
C PHE A 80 -16.05 -8.14 23.73
N TRP A 81 -16.20 -9.12 24.64
CA TRP A 81 -15.52 -9.08 25.94
C TRP A 81 -13.99 -8.99 25.80
N LEU A 82 -13.38 -9.72 24.86
CA LEU A 82 -11.95 -9.59 24.58
C LEU A 82 -11.62 -8.14 24.14
N GLN A 83 -12.42 -7.52 23.27
CA GLN A 83 -12.22 -6.12 22.86
C GLN A 83 -12.40 -5.13 24.02
N THR A 84 -13.39 -5.35 24.90
CA THR A 84 -13.63 -4.54 26.11
C THR A 84 -12.55 -4.77 27.17
N SER A 85 -11.95 -5.96 27.21
CA SER A 85 -10.84 -6.24 28.12
C SER A 85 -9.60 -5.40 27.81
N TYR A 86 -9.48 -4.88 26.58
CA TYR A 86 -8.47 -3.90 26.17
C TYR A 86 -8.96 -2.44 26.27
N ASP A 87 -10.03 -2.17 27.02
CA ASP A 87 -10.45 -0.81 27.35
C ASP A 87 -9.68 -0.30 28.57
N TYR A 88 -8.76 0.63 28.33
CA TYR A 88 -7.89 1.21 29.34
C TYR A 88 -8.39 2.58 29.83
N THR A 89 -9.68 2.93 29.63
CA THR A 89 -10.19 4.27 29.93
C THR A 89 -9.86 4.71 31.37
N GLY A 90 -10.08 3.85 32.36
CA GLY A 90 -9.75 4.16 33.75
C GLY A 90 -8.26 4.46 33.98
N GLU A 91 -7.37 3.62 33.44
CA GLU A 91 -5.91 3.81 33.56
C GLU A 91 -5.41 5.07 32.84
N ILE A 92 -6.07 5.44 31.73
CA ILE A 92 -5.75 6.64 30.95
C ILE A 92 -6.19 7.89 31.73
N LEU A 93 -7.43 7.91 32.22
CA LEU A 93 -7.95 9.02 33.02
C LEU A 93 -7.14 9.21 34.30
N GLU A 94 -6.71 8.13 34.95
CA GLU A 94 -5.80 8.21 36.10
C GLU A 94 -4.44 8.82 35.72
N ALA A 95 -3.88 8.45 34.57
CA ALA A 95 -2.63 9.03 34.09
C ALA A 95 -2.76 10.53 33.78
N VAL A 96 -3.90 10.95 33.21
CA VAL A 96 -4.20 12.37 32.96
C VAL A 96 -4.42 13.12 34.28
N ALA A 97 -5.13 12.54 35.24
CA ALA A 97 -5.39 13.13 36.55
C ALA A 97 -4.11 13.35 37.39
N LYS A 98 -3.07 12.55 37.16
CA LYS A 98 -1.74 12.71 37.79
C LYS A 98 -0.97 13.92 37.27
N VAL A 99 -1.35 14.50 36.13
CA VAL A 99 -0.74 15.74 35.62
C VAL A 99 -1.21 16.91 36.47
N SER A 100 -0.24 17.67 37.00
CA SER A 100 -0.53 18.85 37.82
C SER A 100 -1.35 19.89 37.04
N GLU A 101 -2.19 20.68 37.72
CA GLU A 101 -3.05 21.68 37.06
C GLU A 101 -2.25 22.68 36.22
N ALA A 102 -1.07 23.08 36.70
CA ALA A 102 -0.17 23.99 36.00
C ALA A 102 0.43 23.40 34.71
N GLU A 103 0.39 22.08 34.53
CA GLU A 103 0.95 21.37 33.37
C GLU A 103 -0.12 20.67 32.51
N ARG A 104 -1.41 20.89 32.79
CA ARG A 104 -2.51 20.35 31.96
C ARG A 104 -2.49 20.92 30.55
N PHE A 105 -1.97 22.14 30.38
CA PHE A 105 -1.79 22.82 29.11
C PHE A 105 -0.29 23.07 28.81
N PRO A 106 0.14 23.05 27.54
CA PRO A 106 -0.67 22.79 26.34
C PRO A 106 -1.18 21.35 26.26
N CYS A 107 -2.34 21.17 25.62
CA CYS A 107 -2.97 19.86 25.42
C CYS A 107 -3.39 19.66 23.96
N VAL A 108 -3.65 18.39 23.60
CA VAL A 108 -4.14 18.00 22.28
C VAL A 108 -5.52 17.36 22.40
N PHE A 109 -6.40 17.65 21.45
CA PHE A 109 -7.74 17.07 21.35
C PHE A 109 -8.11 16.85 19.87
N LEU A 110 -9.12 16.04 19.61
CA LEU A 110 -9.63 15.85 18.25
C LEU A 110 -10.65 16.95 17.93
N ALA A 111 -10.51 17.60 16.77
CA ALA A 111 -11.43 18.65 16.36
C ALA A 111 -12.90 18.14 16.32
N PRO A 112 -13.88 18.86 16.91
CA PRO A 112 -15.28 18.44 16.94
C PRO A 112 -15.91 18.27 15.55
N GLU A 113 -15.36 18.93 14.53
CA GLU A 113 -15.81 18.85 13.14
C GLU A 113 -15.20 17.65 12.39
N PHE A 114 -14.50 16.74 13.08
CA PHE A 114 -14.02 15.50 12.50
C PHE A 114 -15.20 14.58 12.18
N ASP A 115 -15.49 14.45 10.88
CA ASP A 115 -16.61 13.68 10.35
C ASP A 115 -16.60 12.22 10.85
N SER A 116 -17.70 11.82 11.48
CA SER A 116 -17.91 10.52 12.12
C SER A 116 -17.93 9.33 11.14
N GLU A 117 -17.79 9.56 9.83
CA GLU A 117 -17.67 8.49 8.82
C GLU A 117 -16.35 7.71 8.90
N VAL A 118 -15.26 8.28 9.44
CA VAL A 118 -14.00 7.53 9.66
C VAL A 118 -14.08 6.74 10.98
N LYS A 119 -15.00 5.77 11.06
CA LYS A 119 -15.17 4.94 12.26
C LYS A 119 -14.03 3.95 12.42
N PHE A 120 -13.22 4.12 13.46
CA PHE A 120 -12.24 3.13 13.86
C PHE A 120 -12.81 2.16 14.87
N THR A 121 -12.48 0.89 14.71
CA THR A 121 -12.54 -0.08 15.80
C THR A 121 -11.23 -0.04 16.60
N ARG A 122 -11.29 -0.34 17.90
CA ARG A 122 -10.09 -0.51 18.73
C ARG A 122 -9.13 -1.56 18.14
N ALA A 123 -9.67 -2.63 17.55
CA ALA A 123 -8.88 -3.66 16.89
C ALA A 123 -8.05 -3.10 15.73
N GLU A 124 -8.64 -2.30 14.83
CA GLU A 124 -7.91 -1.66 13.73
C GLU A 124 -6.77 -0.76 14.23
N LEU A 125 -6.98 -0.01 15.32
CA LEU A 125 -5.94 0.83 15.92
C LEU A 125 -4.81 0.02 16.55
N LEU A 126 -5.12 -1.10 17.21
CA LEU A 126 -4.09 -1.99 17.77
C LEU A 126 -3.31 -2.75 16.68
N GLU A 127 -3.91 -2.96 15.50
CA GLU A 127 -3.26 -3.61 14.35
C GLU A 127 -2.15 -2.77 13.69
N ILE A 128 -2.04 -1.47 14.01
CA ILE A 128 -0.93 -0.62 13.55
C ILE A 128 0.42 -1.28 13.88
N GLY A 129 0.55 -1.84 15.09
CA GLY A 129 1.76 -2.50 15.53
C GLY A 129 2.11 -3.81 14.82
N ARG A 130 1.16 -4.40 14.10
CA ARG A 130 1.28 -5.75 13.50
C ARG A 130 1.34 -5.73 11.99
N SER A 131 0.53 -4.90 11.33
CA SER A 131 0.32 -4.94 9.88
C SER A 131 0.77 -3.66 9.17
N CYS A 132 0.77 -2.51 9.87
CA CYS A 132 0.98 -1.19 9.25
C CYS A 132 0.21 -1.08 7.90
N ASN A 133 -1.03 -1.60 7.87
CA ASN A 133 -1.81 -1.70 6.65
C ASN A 133 -2.03 -0.29 6.07
N ARG A 134 -1.70 -0.11 4.79
CA ARG A 134 -1.74 1.20 4.13
C ARG A 134 -3.11 1.88 4.22
N ALA A 135 -4.21 1.13 4.08
CA ALA A 135 -5.56 1.70 4.14
C ALA A 135 -5.89 2.19 5.55
N VAL A 136 -5.51 1.43 6.58
CA VAL A 136 -5.68 1.83 7.99
C VAL A 136 -4.78 3.03 8.32
N LEU A 137 -3.51 3.00 7.88
CA LEU A 137 -2.59 4.11 8.06
C LEU A 137 -3.08 5.40 7.38
N ALA A 138 -3.67 5.30 6.19
CA ALA A 138 -4.21 6.46 5.46
C ALA A 138 -5.37 7.12 6.22
N ARG A 139 -6.32 6.32 6.72
CA ARG A 139 -7.41 6.81 7.57
C ARG A 139 -6.87 7.40 8.87
N LEU A 140 -5.88 6.75 9.47
CA LEU A 140 -5.28 7.21 10.72
C LEU A 140 -4.55 8.54 10.50
N ALA A 141 -3.85 8.68 9.38
CA ALA A 141 -3.20 9.93 9.01
C ALA A 141 -4.22 11.08 8.92
N GLN A 142 -5.39 10.84 8.33
CA GLN A 142 -6.49 11.82 8.31
C GLN A 142 -6.92 12.21 9.73
N ALA A 143 -7.14 11.24 10.61
CA ALA A 143 -7.50 11.51 12.00
C ALA A 143 -6.41 12.32 12.75
N LEU A 144 -5.14 11.96 12.58
CA LEU A 144 -4.02 12.68 13.18
C LEU A 144 -3.90 14.12 12.64
N THR A 145 -4.20 14.34 11.36
CA THR A 145 -4.29 15.69 10.78
C THR A 145 -5.52 16.48 11.24
N CYS A 146 -6.39 15.91 12.07
CA CYS A 146 -7.49 16.63 12.73
C CYS A 146 -7.23 16.90 14.21
N LEU A 147 -6.03 16.59 14.72
CA LEU A 147 -5.61 16.96 16.07
C LEU A 147 -5.43 18.48 16.19
N THR A 148 -6.10 19.07 17.18
CA THR A 148 -6.04 20.49 17.53
C THR A 148 -5.31 20.66 18.85
N PHE A 149 -4.67 21.82 19.04
CA PHE A 149 -3.86 22.13 20.20
C PHE A 149 -4.44 23.33 20.93
N ALA A 150 -4.61 23.20 22.24
CA ALA A 150 -5.01 24.30 23.12
C ALA A 150 -3.82 24.68 23.99
N GLU A 151 -3.43 25.97 23.96
CA GLU A 151 -2.35 26.50 24.80
C GLU A 151 -2.85 26.82 26.21
N LYS A 152 -4.15 27.13 26.34
CA LYS A 152 -4.84 27.43 27.60
C LYS A 152 -6.20 26.74 27.66
N GLU A 153 -6.79 26.72 28.85
CA GLU A 153 -8.12 26.13 29.10
C GLU A 153 -9.23 26.76 28.25
N GLU A 154 -9.18 28.08 28.05
CA GLU A 154 -10.12 28.84 27.23
C GLU A 154 -10.11 28.43 25.75
N ASP A 155 -8.99 27.87 25.26
CA ASP A 155 -8.83 27.45 23.87
C ASP A 155 -9.41 26.04 23.60
N ALA A 156 -9.73 25.29 24.67
CA ALA A 156 -10.22 23.92 24.59
C ALA A 156 -11.76 23.87 24.69
N PRO A 157 -12.44 23.01 23.90
CA PRO A 157 -13.88 22.80 24.09
C PRO A 157 -14.13 22.15 25.45
N ARG A 158 -15.12 22.66 26.21
CA ARG A 158 -15.40 22.22 27.60
C ARG A 158 -15.70 20.72 27.73
N ASP A 159 -16.34 20.11 26.73
CA ASP A 159 -16.72 18.69 26.74
C ASP A 159 -15.77 17.81 25.90
N ALA A 160 -14.66 18.35 25.40
CA ALA A 160 -13.71 17.56 24.62
C ALA A 160 -12.85 16.67 25.52
N THR A 161 -12.63 15.43 25.08
CA THR A 161 -11.56 14.60 25.64
C THR A 161 -10.23 15.17 25.16
N PHE A 162 -9.34 15.52 26.08
CA PHE A 162 -8.01 16.07 25.78
C PHE A 162 -6.90 15.24 26.42
N LEU A 163 -5.69 15.37 25.86
CA LEU A 163 -4.49 14.72 26.34
C LEU A 163 -3.39 15.78 26.57
N PRO A 164 -2.94 16.01 27.82
CA PRO A 164 -1.86 16.97 28.11
C PRO A 164 -0.55 16.60 27.40
N LEU A 165 0.13 17.59 26.80
CA LEU A 165 1.46 17.36 26.20
C LEU A 165 2.52 17.07 27.27
N ALA A 166 2.29 17.44 28.53
CA ALA A 166 3.15 17.11 29.65
C ALA A 166 3.38 15.59 29.81
N LEU A 167 2.46 14.74 29.33
CA LEU A 167 2.61 13.28 29.33
C LEU A 167 3.78 12.78 28.46
N MET A 168 4.38 13.63 27.63
CA MET A 168 5.63 13.33 26.91
C MET A 168 6.84 13.33 27.84
N LYS A 169 6.79 14.07 28.95
CA LYS A 169 7.94 14.24 29.84
C LYS A 169 8.26 12.94 30.60
N PRO A 170 9.55 12.68 30.90
CA PRO A 170 9.96 11.47 31.61
C PRO A 170 9.35 11.29 33.00
N ASN A 171 9.09 12.39 33.73
CA ASN A 171 8.46 12.36 35.05
C ASN A 171 7.01 11.81 35.02
N TYR A 172 6.34 11.90 33.88
CA TYR A 172 5.03 11.28 33.63
C TYR A 172 5.14 9.94 32.86
N GLY A 173 6.35 9.39 32.76
CA GLY A 173 6.63 8.09 32.15
C GLY A 173 6.64 8.07 30.62
N GLY A 174 6.67 9.23 29.95
CA GLY A 174 6.69 9.33 28.49
C GLY A 174 5.52 8.59 27.85
N ARG A 175 4.32 8.73 28.41
CA ARG A 175 3.16 7.92 28.03
C ARG A 175 2.34 8.52 26.88
N PHE A 176 2.62 9.75 26.46
CA PHE A 176 1.83 10.46 25.45
C PHE A 176 1.48 9.61 24.22
N TRP A 177 2.47 9.05 23.52
CA TRP A 177 2.26 8.23 22.32
C TRP A 177 1.52 6.93 22.58
N LYS A 178 1.59 6.40 23.80
CA LYS A 178 0.82 5.22 24.23
C LYS A 178 -0.66 5.54 24.41
N LEU A 179 -1.00 6.79 24.74
CA LEU A 179 -2.36 7.21 25.07
C LEU A 179 -3.05 8.01 23.95
N LEU A 180 -2.31 8.52 22.95
CA LEU A 180 -2.83 9.41 21.91
C LEU A 180 -4.10 8.89 21.21
N LEU A 181 -4.19 7.59 20.95
CA LEU A 181 -5.33 6.99 20.25
C LEU A 181 -6.61 6.93 21.09
N HIS A 182 -6.54 7.24 22.39
CA HIS A 182 -7.71 7.45 23.25
C HIS A 182 -8.63 8.55 22.71
N LEU A 183 -8.05 9.56 22.03
CA LEU A 183 -8.79 10.67 21.43
C LEU A 183 -9.64 10.25 20.21
N ILE A 184 -9.32 9.11 19.59
CA ILE A 184 -10.04 8.58 18.43
C ILE A 184 -11.03 7.50 18.88
N VAL A 185 -10.55 6.53 19.66
CA VAL A 185 -11.38 5.48 20.25
C VAL A 185 -11.05 5.42 21.74
N PRO A 186 -11.99 5.82 22.63
CA PRO A 186 -11.80 5.78 24.07
C PRO A 186 -11.29 4.42 24.56
N GLY A 187 -10.46 4.46 25.59
CA GLY A 187 -9.80 3.28 26.15
C GLY A 187 -8.66 2.69 25.33
N THR A 188 -8.32 3.21 24.16
CA THR A 188 -7.23 2.66 23.35
C THR A 188 -5.87 3.06 23.92
N MET A 189 -5.10 2.06 24.37
CA MET A 189 -3.71 2.23 24.82
C MET A 189 -2.77 1.33 24.03
N LEU A 190 -1.67 1.91 23.55
CA LEU A 190 -0.65 1.21 22.78
C LEU A 190 0.46 0.67 23.67
N ALA A 191 0.99 -0.49 23.28
CA ALA A 191 2.29 -0.94 23.77
C ALA A 191 3.41 -0.01 23.26
N PRO A 192 4.61 -0.04 23.87
CA PRO A 192 5.72 0.86 23.51
C PRO A 192 6.08 0.86 22.01
N ARG A 193 6.16 -0.31 21.38
CA ARG A 193 6.55 -0.42 19.97
C ARG A 193 5.47 0.11 19.00
N PRO A 194 4.18 -0.26 19.10
CA PRO A 194 3.12 0.39 18.34
C PRO A 194 3.05 1.90 18.56
N ALA A 195 3.34 2.40 19.76
CA ALA A 195 3.43 3.83 20.04
C ALA A 195 4.57 4.50 19.25
N ALA A 196 5.75 3.88 19.19
CA ALA A 196 6.85 4.35 18.34
C ALA A 196 6.51 4.29 16.84
N LEU A 197 5.75 3.29 16.38
CA LEU A 197 5.26 3.25 15.00
C LEU A 197 4.24 4.38 14.74
N LEU A 198 3.36 4.69 15.69
CA LEU A 198 2.45 5.83 15.60
C LEU A 198 3.22 7.16 15.53
N ALA A 199 4.29 7.31 16.31
CA ALA A 199 5.20 8.44 16.21
C ALA A 199 5.86 8.51 14.81
N ALA A 200 6.32 7.38 14.27
CA ALA A 200 6.84 7.33 12.89
C ALA A 200 5.81 7.74 11.84
N VAL A 201 4.51 7.41 12.05
CA VAL A 201 3.42 7.93 11.21
C VAL A 201 3.33 9.45 11.30
N ALA A 202 3.38 10.03 12.50
CA ALA A 202 3.34 11.49 12.69
C ALA A 202 4.55 12.21 12.02
N ILE A 203 5.75 11.62 12.09
CA ILE A 203 6.95 12.11 11.39
C ILE A 203 6.74 12.06 9.88
N LYS A 204 6.26 10.92 9.37
CA LYS A 204 6.02 10.72 7.93
C LYS A 204 4.99 11.71 7.38
N ILE A 205 3.92 11.97 8.13
CA ILE A 205 2.89 12.96 7.82
C ILE A 205 3.46 14.39 7.89
N GLY A 206 4.36 14.65 8.84
CA GLY A 206 4.98 15.96 9.05
C GLY A 206 4.17 16.86 9.97
N ILE A 207 3.62 16.31 11.06
CA ILE A 207 2.88 17.09 12.08
C ILE A 207 3.89 17.90 12.91
N ILE A 208 4.10 19.15 12.53
CA ILE A 208 5.17 20.00 13.10
C ILE A 208 5.10 20.09 14.62
N SER A 209 3.91 20.29 15.19
CA SER A 209 3.72 20.47 16.65
C SER A 209 4.09 19.23 17.47
N LEU A 210 4.14 18.04 16.85
CA LEU A 210 4.51 16.79 17.52
C LEU A 210 5.87 16.26 17.04
N LEU A 211 6.54 16.95 16.11
CA LEU A 211 7.66 16.37 15.37
C LEU A 211 8.84 16.02 16.29
N SER A 212 9.24 16.91 17.20
CA SER A 212 10.37 16.63 18.12
C SER A 212 10.05 15.45 19.04
N SER A 213 8.87 15.45 19.67
CA SER A 213 8.44 14.35 20.54
C SER A 213 8.29 13.03 19.77
N ALA A 214 7.85 13.08 18.51
CA ALA A 214 7.75 11.90 17.68
C ALA A 214 9.15 11.33 17.36
N GLN A 215 10.11 12.20 17.07
CA GLN A 215 11.50 11.80 16.86
C GLN A 215 12.08 11.17 18.13
N ASP A 216 11.86 11.76 19.30
CA ASP A 216 12.33 11.22 20.58
C ASP A 216 11.76 9.83 20.87
N GLU A 217 10.46 9.62 20.62
CA GLU A 217 9.81 8.32 20.80
C GLU A 217 10.39 7.25 19.86
N VAL A 218 10.63 7.59 18.59
CA VAL A 218 11.26 6.66 17.62
C VAL A 218 12.73 6.40 17.99
N LEU A 219 13.45 7.43 18.44
CA LEU A 219 14.85 7.33 18.90
C LEU A 219 14.99 6.47 20.16
N ALA A 220 13.99 6.45 21.04
CA ALA A 220 13.96 5.56 22.20
C ALA A 220 14.02 4.06 21.82
N PHE A 221 13.68 3.75 20.57
CA PHE A 221 13.78 2.42 19.96
C PHE A 221 15.01 2.20 19.08
N LYS A 222 15.89 3.19 18.93
CA LYS A 222 17.15 3.05 18.20
C LYS A 222 17.97 1.89 18.79
N GLY A 223 18.30 0.90 17.96
CA GLY A 223 19.00 -0.33 18.38
C GLY A 223 18.13 -1.40 19.06
N LYS A 224 16.83 -1.15 19.25
CA LYS A 224 15.85 -2.12 19.80
C LYS A 224 14.92 -2.68 18.73
N TRP A 225 14.90 -2.09 17.55
CA TRP A 225 14.02 -2.51 16.47
C TRP A 225 14.31 -3.95 16.05
N ASN A 226 15.56 -4.28 15.76
CA ASN A 226 15.98 -5.64 15.42
C ASN A 226 16.52 -6.37 16.66
N ASN A 227 15.73 -7.28 17.23
CA ASN A 227 16.17 -8.14 18.33
C ASN A 227 15.92 -9.61 17.99
N ILE A 228 17.00 -10.36 17.78
CA ILE A 228 16.98 -11.79 17.41
C ILE A 228 16.33 -12.64 18.52
N HIS A 229 16.46 -12.24 19.79
CA HIS A 229 15.91 -12.97 20.93
C HIS A 229 14.40 -12.79 21.11
N THR A 230 13.85 -11.70 20.56
CA THR A 230 12.40 -11.46 20.50
C THR A 230 12.01 -11.35 19.02
N SER A 231 11.82 -12.48 18.35
CA SER A 231 11.55 -12.50 16.91
C SER A 231 10.19 -11.85 16.63
N GLU A 232 10.21 -10.56 16.32
CA GLU A 232 9.03 -9.84 15.89
C GLU A 232 8.92 -9.97 14.37
N THR A 233 7.79 -10.47 13.89
CA THR A 233 7.54 -10.57 12.45
C THR A 233 7.37 -9.19 11.86
N TRP A 234 8.39 -8.71 11.16
CA TRP A 234 8.36 -7.47 10.41
C TRP A 234 7.62 -7.65 9.09
N ASN A 235 6.49 -6.96 8.92
CA ASN A 235 5.86 -6.83 7.62
C ASN A 235 6.49 -5.66 6.83
N VAL A 236 6.35 -5.70 5.50
CA VAL A 236 6.86 -4.66 4.58
C VAL A 236 6.32 -3.27 4.89
N GLY A 237 5.06 -3.15 5.32
CA GLY A 237 4.44 -1.88 5.64
C GLY A 237 5.13 -1.16 6.80
N CYS A 238 5.46 -1.86 7.88
CA CYS A 238 6.14 -1.27 9.03
C CYS A 238 7.59 -0.92 8.71
N LEU A 239 8.30 -1.79 7.98
CA LEU A 239 9.67 -1.50 7.53
C LEU A 239 9.71 -0.26 6.64
N THR A 240 8.77 -0.18 5.69
CA THR A 240 8.62 0.98 4.79
C THR A 240 8.32 2.25 5.57
N LEU A 241 7.39 2.19 6.53
CA LEU A 241 7.05 3.33 7.38
C LEU A 241 8.27 3.87 8.15
N LEU A 242 9.07 2.98 8.74
CA LEU A 242 10.28 3.39 9.48
C LEU A 242 11.35 4.00 8.58
N LEU A 243 11.59 3.40 7.41
CA LEU A 243 12.52 3.95 6.42
C LEU A 243 12.07 5.34 5.92
N ASP A 244 10.76 5.52 5.70
CA ASP A 244 10.21 6.81 5.28
C ASP A 244 10.31 7.86 6.40
N ALA A 245 10.04 7.48 7.65
CA ALA A 245 10.17 8.38 8.79
C ALA A 245 11.63 8.81 9.03
N ASP A 246 12.57 7.86 8.92
CA ASP A 246 14.01 8.12 9.02
C ASP A 246 14.50 9.10 7.92
N ALA A 247 14.02 8.95 6.69
CA ALA A 247 14.33 9.87 5.60
C ALA A 247 13.73 11.27 5.80
N ASN A 248 12.50 11.36 6.36
CA ASN A 248 11.79 12.63 6.53
C ASN A 248 12.23 13.43 7.77
N ALA A 249 12.83 12.79 8.77
CA ALA A 249 13.18 13.44 10.03
C ALA A 249 14.39 14.39 9.91
N GLY A 250 15.20 14.26 8.87
CA GLY A 250 16.46 15.01 8.72
C GLY A 250 17.57 14.61 9.70
N ASN A 251 17.28 13.71 10.64
CA ASN A 251 18.19 13.12 11.63
C ASN A 251 18.20 11.59 11.49
N GLU A 252 19.26 10.92 11.94
CA GLU A 252 19.34 9.45 11.93
C GLU A 252 18.52 8.81 13.06
N LEU A 253 17.25 8.50 12.78
CA LEU A 253 16.34 7.82 13.70
C LEU A 253 16.67 6.34 13.87
N LEU A 254 17.03 5.68 12.76
CA LEU A 254 17.41 4.28 12.74
C LEU A 254 18.91 4.11 12.96
N HIS A 255 19.29 2.96 13.52
CA HIS A 255 20.69 2.55 13.51
C HIS A 255 21.10 2.19 12.08
N ALA A 256 22.35 2.45 11.67
CA ALA A 256 22.79 2.21 10.31
C ALA A 256 22.63 0.74 9.87
N HIS A 257 22.80 -0.20 10.81
CA HIS A 257 22.54 -1.63 10.58
C HIS A 257 21.04 -1.89 10.32
N ASP A 258 20.14 -1.38 11.17
CA ASP A 258 18.69 -1.53 11.00
C ASP A 258 18.21 -0.93 9.68
N ARG A 259 18.69 0.27 9.31
CA ARG A 259 18.38 0.92 8.04
C ARG A 259 18.72 0.02 6.85
N ARG A 260 19.93 -0.55 6.82
CA ARG A 260 20.36 -1.47 5.75
C ARG A 260 19.53 -2.75 5.72
N LEU A 261 19.32 -3.36 6.88
CA LEU A 261 18.52 -4.58 7.00
C LEU A 261 17.08 -4.36 6.52
N PHE A 262 16.43 -3.28 6.96
CA PHE A 262 15.05 -3.00 6.60
C PHE A 262 14.90 -2.71 5.12
N GLN A 263 15.84 -1.97 4.53
CA GLN A 263 15.88 -1.71 3.10
C GLN A 263 16.02 -3.02 2.31
N LEU A 264 16.95 -3.89 2.72
CA LEU A 264 17.12 -5.22 2.10
C LEU A 264 15.84 -6.07 2.17
N LEU A 265 15.19 -6.12 3.33
CA LEU A 265 13.96 -6.90 3.53
C LEU A 265 12.81 -6.37 2.67
N VAL A 266 12.67 -5.04 2.56
CA VAL A 266 11.67 -4.40 1.70
C VAL A 266 11.96 -4.71 0.23
N ASP A 267 13.20 -4.53 -0.21
CA ASP A 267 13.61 -4.78 -1.59
C ASP A 267 13.42 -6.26 -1.97
N TYR A 268 13.68 -7.19 -1.06
CA TYR A 268 13.47 -8.63 -1.29
C TYR A 268 12.00 -8.95 -1.53
N VAL A 269 11.11 -8.47 -0.66
CA VAL A 269 9.67 -8.76 -0.80
C VAL A 269 9.08 -8.07 -2.03
N LEU A 270 9.56 -6.87 -2.37
CA LEU A 270 9.13 -6.18 -3.59
C LEU A 270 9.64 -6.88 -4.84
N LEU A 271 10.87 -7.40 -4.83
CA LEU A 271 11.39 -8.24 -5.91
C LEU A 271 10.53 -9.52 -6.07
N GLU A 272 10.25 -10.23 -4.98
CA GLU A 272 9.43 -11.44 -4.96
C GLU A 272 8.02 -11.18 -5.53
N ARG A 273 7.40 -10.05 -5.17
CA ARG A 273 6.09 -9.64 -5.70
C ARG A 273 6.09 -9.31 -7.19
N ASN A 274 7.24 -8.94 -7.75
CA ASN A 274 7.39 -8.57 -9.15
C ASN A 274 7.89 -9.72 -10.03
N LEU A 275 7.99 -10.95 -9.51
CA LEU A 275 8.48 -12.09 -10.30
C LEU A 275 7.62 -12.41 -11.52
N GLU A 276 6.32 -12.17 -11.41
CA GLU A 276 5.33 -12.36 -12.48
C GLU A 276 5.11 -11.08 -13.31
N SER A 277 5.74 -9.96 -12.95
CA SER A 277 5.63 -8.72 -13.72
C SER A 277 6.29 -8.90 -15.10
N GLU A 278 5.60 -8.45 -16.15
CA GLU A 278 6.13 -8.47 -17.50
C GLU A 278 7.21 -7.40 -17.71
N ILE A 279 8.33 -7.80 -18.30
CA ILE A 279 9.43 -6.92 -18.70
C ILE A 279 9.75 -7.15 -20.18
N SER A 280 10.10 -6.08 -20.89
CA SER A 280 10.40 -6.13 -22.32
C SER A 280 11.86 -6.52 -22.58
N ALA A 281 12.07 -7.73 -23.08
CA ALA A 281 13.37 -8.24 -23.49
C ALA A 281 13.59 -8.10 -25.00
N GLU A 282 14.74 -7.57 -25.39
CA GLU A 282 15.19 -7.44 -26.78
C GLU A 282 16.15 -8.60 -27.10
N MET A 283 15.80 -9.40 -28.09
CA MET A 283 16.55 -10.62 -28.44
C MET A 283 16.59 -10.85 -29.94
N GLY A 284 17.48 -11.73 -30.38
CA GLY A 284 17.53 -12.16 -31.78
C GLY A 284 16.21 -12.77 -32.24
N TRP A 285 15.80 -12.51 -33.48
CA TRP A 285 14.61 -13.09 -34.09
C TRP A 285 14.67 -14.62 -34.20
N ARG A 286 13.49 -15.24 -34.38
CA ARG A 286 13.34 -16.67 -34.63
C ARG A 286 12.71 -16.90 -36.01
N PRO A 287 13.49 -17.18 -37.06
CA PRO A 287 12.92 -17.41 -38.38
C PRO A 287 12.09 -18.70 -38.37
N SER A 288 10.85 -18.58 -38.83
CA SER A 288 9.87 -19.68 -38.91
C SER A 288 9.07 -19.50 -40.19
N LYS A 289 9.57 -20.06 -41.29
CA LYS A 289 9.06 -19.79 -42.65
C LYS A 289 9.10 -18.30 -42.96
N THR A 290 10.22 -17.65 -42.62
CA THR A 290 10.39 -16.21 -42.81
C THR A 290 11.13 -15.94 -44.11
N LEU A 291 10.57 -15.14 -44.99
CA LEU A 291 11.20 -14.76 -46.25
C LEU A 291 12.26 -13.66 -45.98
N ALA A 292 13.51 -13.90 -46.36
CA ALA A 292 14.61 -12.93 -46.22
C ALA A 292 15.70 -13.20 -47.28
N CYS A 293 16.68 -12.30 -47.41
CA CYS A 293 17.75 -12.42 -48.39
C CYS A 293 18.49 -13.77 -48.29
N ILE A 294 18.91 -14.31 -49.44
CA ILE A 294 19.57 -15.63 -49.52
C ILE A 294 20.97 -15.68 -48.87
N GLY A 295 21.64 -14.53 -48.79
CA GLY A 295 23.01 -14.41 -48.34
C GLY A 295 24.04 -14.97 -49.34
N PRO A 296 25.27 -15.26 -48.88
CA PRO A 296 26.33 -15.80 -49.75
C PRO A 296 25.90 -17.11 -50.41
N THR A 297 26.21 -17.24 -51.70
CA THR A 297 25.90 -18.43 -52.50
C THR A 297 27.16 -19.06 -53.09
N VAL A 298 27.10 -20.37 -53.31
CA VAL A 298 28.13 -21.16 -53.97
C VAL A 298 27.46 -22.00 -55.05
N VAL A 299 28.11 -22.14 -56.21
CA VAL A 299 27.60 -22.97 -57.30
C VAL A 299 27.83 -24.45 -56.96
N CYS A 300 26.75 -25.23 -56.90
CA CYS A 300 26.84 -26.65 -56.59
C CYS A 300 27.50 -27.42 -57.73
N ARG A 301 28.50 -28.28 -57.42
CA ARG A 301 29.18 -29.10 -58.43
C ARG A 301 28.26 -30.12 -59.12
N SER A 302 27.23 -30.60 -58.42
CA SER A 302 26.29 -31.63 -58.91
C SER A 302 25.15 -31.02 -59.75
N CYS A 303 24.30 -30.15 -59.17
CA CYS A 303 23.17 -29.56 -59.90
C CYS A 303 23.48 -28.26 -60.66
N LYS A 304 24.70 -27.72 -60.58
CA LYS A 304 25.15 -26.48 -61.24
C LYS A 304 24.38 -25.20 -60.88
N HIS A 305 23.45 -25.24 -59.93
CA HIS A 305 22.73 -24.05 -59.47
C HIS A 305 23.48 -23.33 -58.33
N PRO A 306 23.32 -21.99 -58.21
CA PRO A 306 23.74 -21.25 -57.03
C PRO A 306 22.88 -21.65 -55.83
N ARG A 307 23.54 -21.96 -54.71
CA ARG A 307 22.91 -22.42 -53.46
C ARG A 307 23.46 -21.63 -52.29
N SER A 308 22.61 -21.31 -51.31
CA SER A 308 23.05 -20.67 -50.06
C SER A 308 24.12 -21.51 -49.38
N VAL A 309 25.16 -20.87 -48.88
CA VAL A 309 26.24 -21.51 -48.09
C VAL A 309 25.67 -22.32 -46.91
N THR A 310 24.53 -21.91 -46.35
CA THR A 310 23.89 -22.56 -45.20
C THR A 310 23.44 -24.01 -45.47
N ILE A 311 23.33 -24.42 -46.73
CA ILE A 311 22.95 -25.80 -47.12
C ILE A 311 24.08 -26.53 -47.86
N MET A 312 25.30 -25.98 -47.89
CA MET A 312 26.42 -26.60 -48.59
C MET A 312 27.09 -27.67 -47.73
N ALA A 313 27.40 -28.81 -48.34
CA ALA A 313 28.12 -29.93 -47.72
C ALA A 313 29.64 -29.74 -47.85
N LYS A 314 30.43 -30.72 -47.41
CA LYS A 314 31.85 -30.80 -47.79
C LYS A 314 31.94 -31.06 -49.30
N ASP A 315 32.99 -30.55 -49.96
CA ASP A 315 33.32 -30.77 -51.39
C ASP A 315 32.50 -30.02 -52.46
N GLY A 316 31.79 -28.95 -52.11
CA GLY A 316 31.08 -28.11 -53.10
C GLY A 316 29.76 -28.70 -53.61
N THR A 317 29.23 -29.73 -52.95
CA THR A 317 27.91 -30.30 -53.23
C THR A 317 26.89 -29.75 -52.23
N CYS A 318 25.68 -29.40 -52.68
CA CYS A 318 24.65 -28.94 -51.75
C CYS A 318 23.94 -30.12 -51.08
N GLY A 319 23.40 -29.91 -49.88
CA GLY A 319 22.72 -30.93 -49.08
C GLY A 319 21.43 -31.47 -49.68
N ILE A 320 20.96 -30.88 -50.79
CA ILE A 320 19.94 -31.45 -51.65
C ILE A 320 20.63 -32.59 -52.43
N CYS A 321 21.60 -32.26 -53.30
CA CYS A 321 22.28 -33.24 -54.16
C CYS A 321 23.14 -34.33 -53.49
N ILE A 322 23.16 -34.44 -52.16
CA ILE A 322 23.82 -35.57 -51.49
C ILE A 322 22.95 -36.80 -51.68
N ASP A 323 23.50 -37.82 -52.35
CA ASP A 323 22.78 -39.08 -52.57
C ASP A 323 22.45 -39.74 -51.23
N PRO A 324 21.17 -40.05 -50.92
CA PRO A 324 20.82 -40.77 -49.71
C PRO A 324 21.55 -42.11 -49.56
N LYS A 325 21.95 -42.75 -50.68
CA LYS A 325 22.72 -44.01 -50.68
C LYS A 325 24.18 -43.85 -50.28
N SER A 326 24.72 -42.62 -50.30
CA SER A 326 26.09 -42.32 -49.88
C SER A 326 26.22 -42.05 -48.38
N CYS A 327 25.10 -42.01 -47.64
CA CYS A 327 25.05 -41.70 -46.23
C CYS A 327 24.30 -42.78 -45.43
N ASN A 328 25.00 -43.47 -44.53
CA ASN A 328 24.43 -44.52 -43.67
C ASN A 328 23.59 -44.00 -42.50
N CYS A 329 23.13 -42.74 -42.52
CA CYS A 329 22.34 -42.18 -41.42
C CYS A 329 20.85 -42.57 -41.52
N PRO A 330 20.12 -42.65 -40.39
CA PRO A 330 18.69 -43.01 -40.38
C PRO A 330 17.78 -42.05 -41.17
N ALA A 331 18.24 -40.84 -41.49
CA ALA A 331 17.46 -39.85 -42.24
C ALA A 331 17.50 -40.07 -43.76
N CYS A 332 18.55 -40.70 -44.29
CA CYS A 332 18.75 -40.94 -45.72
C CYS A 332 18.12 -42.25 -46.22
N THR A 333 17.69 -43.13 -45.33
CA THR A 333 17.07 -44.42 -45.68
C THR A 333 15.58 -44.34 -45.99
N LYS A 334 14.96 -43.15 -45.92
CA LYS A 334 13.54 -42.91 -46.22
C LYS A 334 13.36 -41.69 -47.14
N GLU A 335 12.87 -41.94 -48.36
CA GLU A 335 12.41 -41.01 -49.42
C GLU A 335 13.34 -40.74 -50.61
N GLY A 336 12.73 -40.77 -51.80
CA GLY A 336 13.35 -40.88 -53.13
C GLY A 336 13.73 -39.55 -53.83
N PRO A 337 14.05 -39.61 -55.13
CA PRO A 337 14.87 -38.63 -55.84
C PRO A 337 14.23 -37.23 -55.89
N GLU A 338 15.09 -36.25 -55.65
CA GLU A 338 14.78 -34.84 -55.50
C GLU A 338 14.62 -34.14 -56.86
N THR A 339 13.68 -33.22 -56.95
CA THR A 339 13.61 -32.27 -58.07
C THR A 339 14.79 -31.31 -57.99
N ARG A 340 15.74 -31.48 -58.91
CA ARG A 340 16.95 -30.65 -59.08
C ARG A 340 16.65 -29.25 -59.63
N ASP A 341 15.41 -28.99 -60.06
CA ASP A 341 14.99 -27.86 -60.91
C ASP A 341 14.60 -26.54 -60.20
N VAL A 342 14.67 -26.45 -58.87
CA VAL A 342 14.41 -25.16 -58.22
C VAL A 342 15.70 -24.34 -58.21
N GLY A 343 16.05 -23.76 -59.35
CA GLY A 343 17.00 -22.66 -59.44
C GLY A 343 16.47 -21.45 -58.67
N VAL A 344 17.33 -20.74 -57.95
CA VAL A 344 16.92 -19.53 -57.23
C VAL A 344 16.87 -18.40 -58.26
N SER A 345 15.68 -17.96 -58.67
CA SER A 345 15.52 -16.73 -59.44
C SER A 345 15.21 -15.51 -58.56
N SER A 346 15.00 -15.70 -57.26
CA SER A 346 14.61 -14.66 -56.30
C SER A 346 15.73 -14.30 -55.33
N GLU A 347 15.91 -13.01 -55.07
CA GLU A 347 16.89 -12.51 -54.08
C GLU A 347 16.56 -12.93 -52.64
N ALA A 348 15.33 -13.40 -52.39
CA ALA A 348 14.84 -13.88 -51.11
C ALA A 348 14.50 -15.38 -51.11
N VAL A 349 14.67 -16.01 -49.94
CA VAL A 349 14.39 -17.43 -49.66
C VAL A 349 13.84 -17.58 -48.25
N TYR A 350 13.20 -18.72 -47.96
CA TYR A 350 12.64 -18.96 -46.64
C TYR A 350 13.70 -19.44 -45.64
N TRP A 351 13.81 -18.74 -44.53
CA TRP A 351 14.68 -19.05 -43.40
C TRP A 351 13.93 -19.79 -42.31
N PHE A 352 14.65 -20.73 -41.69
CA PHE A 352 14.19 -21.50 -40.54
C PHE A 352 15.31 -21.61 -39.51
N GLU A 353 14.92 -21.82 -38.26
CA GLU A 353 15.82 -22.21 -37.19
C GLU A 353 15.73 -23.71 -36.89
N CYS A 354 16.87 -24.34 -36.63
CA CYS A 354 16.94 -25.72 -36.19
C CYS A 354 16.26 -25.90 -34.82
N SER A 355 15.31 -26.83 -34.74
CA SER A 355 14.52 -27.13 -33.54
C SER A 355 15.29 -27.88 -32.45
N VAL A 356 16.56 -28.20 -32.66
CA VAL A 356 17.41 -28.86 -31.66
C VAL A 356 17.92 -27.79 -30.69
N LYS A 357 17.58 -27.91 -29.39
CA LYS A 357 17.87 -26.91 -28.34
C LYS A 357 19.35 -26.51 -28.26
N LYS A 358 20.28 -27.43 -28.48
CA LYS A 358 21.74 -27.15 -28.47
C LYS A 358 22.27 -26.55 -29.78
N CYS A 359 21.48 -26.60 -30.87
CA CYS A 359 21.89 -26.13 -32.18
C CYS A 359 21.40 -24.70 -32.44
N LEU A 360 20.07 -24.50 -32.50
CA LEU A 360 19.41 -23.22 -32.81
C LEU A 360 20.00 -22.47 -34.02
N ALA A 361 20.63 -23.20 -34.94
CA ALA A 361 21.27 -22.62 -36.11
C ALA A 361 20.24 -22.28 -37.18
N GLN A 362 20.43 -21.14 -37.83
CA GLN A 362 19.59 -20.63 -38.90
C GLN A 362 20.12 -21.09 -40.26
N TYR A 363 19.20 -21.50 -41.13
CA TYR A 363 19.49 -22.01 -42.47
C TYR A 363 18.30 -21.77 -43.40
N VAL A 364 18.55 -21.84 -44.71
CA VAL A 364 17.51 -21.65 -45.72
C VAL A 364 16.85 -22.97 -46.11
N VAL A 365 15.59 -22.91 -46.51
CA VAL A 365 14.81 -24.04 -47.05
C VAL A 365 14.18 -23.62 -48.37
N TYR A 366 14.56 -24.31 -49.44
CA TYR A 366 14.08 -24.02 -50.80
C TYR A 366 12.69 -24.61 -51.08
N ASN A 367 12.40 -25.82 -50.59
CA ASN A 367 11.12 -26.49 -50.80
C ASN A 367 10.35 -26.62 -49.47
N ILE A 368 9.57 -25.59 -49.14
CA ILE A 368 8.76 -25.60 -47.91
C ILE A 368 7.67 -26.67 -47.96
N GLY A 369 7.09 -26.94 -49.14
CA GLY A 369 5.99 -27.90 -49.29
C GLY A 369 6.36 -29.33 -48.86
N ARG A 370 7.66 -29.66 -48.87
CA ARG A 370 8.18 -30.94 -48.39
C ARG A 370 8.64 -30.92 -46.92
N LEU A 371 8.64 -29.77 -46.25
CA LEU A 371 8.97 -29.69 -44.83
C LEU A 371 7.79 -30.15 -43.97
N LYS A 372 7.58 -31.47 -43.88
CA LYS A 372 6.48 -32.12 -43.12
C LYS A 372 6.81 -32.41 -41.64
N ALA A 373 7.94 -31.93 -41.15
CA ALA A 373 8.41 -32.18 -39.79
C ALA A 373 9.00 -30.91 -39.15
N LYS A 374 9.23 -30.93 -37.83
CA LYS A 374 9.92 -29.83 -37.13
C LYS A 374 11.26 -29.53 -37.84
N PRO A 375 11.57 -28.25 -38.10
CA PRO A 375 12.74 -27.87 -38.87
C PRO A 375 14.01 -28.35 -38.17
N LYS A 376 14.79 -29.21 -38.82
CA LYS A 376 16.12 -29.66 -38.36
C LYS A 376 17.12 -29.40 -39.48
N CYS A 377 18.26 -28.80 -39.16
CA CYS A 377 19.32 -28.57 -40.13
C CYS A 377 19.96 -29.88 -40.61
N PHE A 378 20.67 -29.82 -41.74
CA PHE A 378 21.39 -30.96 -42.31
C PHE A 378 22.28 -31.67 -41.27
N TYR A 379 23.13 -30.93 -40.55
CA TYR A 379 24.07 -31.48 -39.57
C TYR A 379 23.39 -32.24 -38.42
N CYS A 380 22.30 -31.70 -37.87
CA CYS A 380 21.55 -32.36 -36.81
C CYS A 380 20.74 -33.58 -37.29
N ARG A 381 20.47 -33.70 -38.59
CA ARG A 381 19.81 -34.88 -39.17
C ARG A 381 20.77 -36.05 -39.40
N HIS A 382 22.01 -35.76 -39.78
CA HIS A 382 22.94 -36.77 -40.29
C HIS A 382 23.98 -37.22 -39.24
N ASN A 383 24.43 -36.34 -38.35
CA ASN A 383 25.65 -36.60 -37.57
C ASN A 383 25.47 -36.95 -36.10
N GLY A 384 24.25 -37.13 -35.56
CA GLY A 384 24.08 -37.54 -34.15
C GLY A 384 24.79 -36.67 -33.08
N SER A 385 25.27 -35.47 -33.44
CA SER A 385 26.33 -34.64 -32.81
C SER A 385 27.74 -34.94 -33.37
N PRO A 386 28.30 -34.01 -34.17
CA PRO A 386 28.81 -32.74 -33.62
C PRO A 386 27.95 -31.53 -34.00
N SER A 387 28.15 -30.43 -33.28
CA SER A 387 27.49 -29.13 -33.51
C SER A 387 27.60 -28.68 -34.97
N ALA A 388 26.50 -28.18 -35.54
CA ALA A 388 26.52 -27.55 -36.86
C ALA A 388 27.59 -26.44 -36.91
N PRO A 389 28.37 -26.31 -38.00
CA PRO A 389 29.33 -25.23 -38.14
C PRO A 389 28.58 -23.91 -38.28
N THR A 390 28.68 -23.04 -37.29
CA THR A 390 27.94 -21.78 -37.25
C THR A 390 28.87 -20.60 -37.01
N ILE A 391 28.53 -19.45 -37.58
CA ILE A 391 29.08 -18.16 -37.18
C ILE A 391 27.97 -17.38 -36.48
N GLN A 392 28.32 -16.68 -35.39
CA GLN A 392 27.38 -15.86 -34.64
C GLN A 392 27.39 -14.42 -35.17
N CYS A 393 26.21 -13.88 -35.44
CA CYS A 393 26.06 -12.47 -35.81
C CYS A 393 26.35 -11.55 -34.63
N THR A 394 27.20 -10.56 -34.82
CA THR A 394 27.54 -9.54 -33.80
C THR A 394 26.35 -8.63 -33.48
N ARG A 395 25.45 -8.39 -34.44
CA ARG A 395 24.27 -7.53 -34.27
C ARG A 395 23.11 -8.22 -33.57
N CYS A 396 22.66 -9.38 -34.06
CA CYS A 396 21.47 -10.05 -33.53
C CYS A 396 21.75 -11.29 -32.67
N SER A 397 23.01 -11.68 -32.50
CA SER A 397 23.43 -12.91 -31.80
C SER A 397 22.87 -14.21 -32.39
N SER A 398 22.29 -14.16 -33.60
CA SER A 398 21.83 -15.36 -34.29
C SER A 398 23.00 -16.20 -34.79
N ARG A 399 22.91 -17.52 -34.62
CA ARG A 399 23.88 -18.48 -35.16
C ARG A 399 23.44 -18.90 -36.55
N VAL A 400 24.22 -18.62 -37.58
CA VAL A 400 23.92 -19.01 -38.96
C VAL A 400 24.86 -20.11 -39.39
N ILE A 401 24.33 -21.14 -40.08
CA ILE A 401 25.17 -22.22 -40.60
C ILE A 401 26.13 -21.66 -41.64
N TYR A 402 27.43 -21.82 -41.39
CA TYR A 402 28.48 -21.37 -42.28
C TYR A 402 29.65 -22.37 -42.16
N PRO A 403 29.71 -23.38 -43.05
CA PRO A 403 30.74 -24.42 -43.00
C PRO A 403 32.13 -23.84 -43.25
N ASP A 404 33.14 -24.37 -42.54
CA ASP A 404 34.52 -23.82 -42.57
C ASP A 404 35.13 -23.78 -43.97
N ALA A 405 34.81 -24.77 -44.81
CA ALA A 405 35.28 -24.86 -46.20
C ALA A 405 34.85 -23.68 -47.09
N TYR A 406 33.86 -22.89 -46.66
CA TYR A 406 33.35 -21.74 -47.41
C TYR A 406 33.71 -20.40 -46.77
N ARG A 407 34.38 -20.40 -45.60
CA ARG A 407 34.78 -19.16 -44.91
C ARG A 407 35.98 -18.56 -45.65
N SER A 408 35.96 -17.25 -45.87
CA SER A 408 37.12 -16.52 -46.40
C SER A 408 38.26 -16.57 -45.37
N ALA A 409 39.50 -16.66 -45.83
CA ALA A 409 40.69 -16.54 -44.96
C ALA A 409 40.77 -15.16 -44.26
N MET A 410 40.09 -14.15 -44.81
CA MET A 410 39.99 -12.79 -44.24
C MET A 410 38.74 -12.59 -43.36
N LEU A 411 38.00 -13.66 -43.06
CA LEU A 411 36.78 -13.56 -42.27
C LEU A 411 37.11 -13.30 -40.79
N ILE A 412 36.72 -12.13 -40.29
CA ILE A 412 36.82 -11.78 -38.88
C ILE A 412 35.48 -12.11 -38.21
N GLU A 413 35.42 -13.23 -37.47
CA GLU A 413 34.16 -13.69 -36.85
C GLU A 413 33.56 -12.68 -35.86
N SER A 414 34.41 -11.92 -35.16
CA SER A 414 33.99 -10.87 -34.21
C SER A 414 33.37 -9.63 -34.86
N GLU A 415 33.40 -9.53 -36.19
CA GLU A 415 32.82 -8.42 -36.97
C GLU A 415 31.68 -8.89 -37.87
N TRP A 416 31.37 -10.20 -37.86
CA TRP A 416 30.46 -10.78 -38.83
C TRP A 416 28.98 -10.41 -38.58
N ILE A 417 28.34 -9.90 -39.63
CA ILE A 417 26.91 -9.56 -39.66
C ILE A 417 26.16 -10.55 -40.54
N CYS A 418 25.06 -11.12 -40.04
CA CYS A 418 24.29 -12.10 -40.82
C CYS A 418 23.58 -11.45 -42.01
N PRO A 419 23.23 -12.25 -43.05
CA PRO A 419 22.56 -11.73 -44.25
C PRO A 419 21.32 -10.90 -43.92
N ALA A 420 20.45 -11.39 -43.03
CA ALA A 420 19.23 -10.70 -42.62
C ALA A 420 19.51 -9.34 -41.95
N CYS A 421 20.54 -9.25 -41.10
CA CYS A 421 20.94 -7.99 -40.46
C CYS A 421 21.57 -7.00 -41.45
N LYS A 422 22.29 -7.49 -42.45
CA LYS A 422 22.95 -6.68 -43.48
C LYS A 422 21.94 -6.10 -44.47
N ASP A 423 20.94 -6.90 -44.84
CA ASP A 423 19.89 -6.55 -45.78
C ASP A 423 18.84 -5.60 -45.17
N GLY A 424 18.49 -5.79 -43.90
CA GLY A 424 17.62 -4.86 -43.16
C GLY A 424 16.12 -4.96 -43.49
N ASN A 425 15.70 -5.79 -44.45
CA ASN A 425 14.28 -5.98 -44.80
C ASN A 425 13.46 -6.72 -43.74
N VAL A 426 14.12 -7.34 -42.76
CA VAL A 426 13.48 -8.05 -41.64
C VAL A 426 14.04 -7.56 -40.31
N SER A 427 13.17 -7.39 -39.31
CA SER A 427 13.61 -7.03 -37.96
C SER A 427 14.29 -8.24 -37.31
N THR A 428 15.62 -8.20 -37.23
CA THR A 428 16.41 -9.27 -36.61
C THR A 428 16.54 -9.16 -35.10
N ILE A 429 16.17 -8.00 -34.53
CA ILE A 429 15.96 -7.80 -33.10
C ILE A 429 14.46 -7.69 -32.89
N ILE A 430 13.94 -8.46 -31.95
CA ILE A 430 12.53 -8.44 -31.58
C ILE A 430 12.39 -8.16 -30.10
N THR A 431 11.34 -7.44 -29.74
CA THR A 431 10.94 -7.22 -28.34
C THR A 431 9.90 -8.25 -27.95
N ARG A 432 10.08 -8.88 -26.79
CA ARG A 432 9.09 -9.77 -26.18
C ARG A 432 8.89 -9.43 -24.71
N ASN A 433 7.64 -9.46 -24.29
CA ASN A 433 7.32 -9.44 -22.87
C ASN A 433 7.59 -10.82 -22.28
N ILE A 434 8.38 -10.85 -21.21
CA ILE A 434 8.73 -12.05 -20.45
C ILE A 434 8.58 -11.76 -18.97
N THR A 435 8.44 -12.78 -18.12
CA THR A 435 8.44 -12.62 -16.67
C THR A 435 9.80 -12.95 -16.08
N LEU A 436 10.11 -12.39 -14.91
CA LEU A 436 11.35 -12.72 -14.18
C LEU A 436 11.39 -14.18 -13.77
N GLN A 437 10.24 -14.77 -13.44
CA GLN A 437 10.14 -16.18 -13.10
C GLN A 437 10.70 -17.08 -14.21
N VAL A 438 10.39 -16.78 -15.47
CA VAL A 438 10.93 -17.55 -16.60
C VAL A 438 12.44 -17.32 -16.77
N LEU A 439 12.93 -16.10 -16.51
CA LEU A 439 14.37 -15.81 -16.55
C LEU A 439 15.14 -16.55 -15.45
N ILE A 440 14.60 -16.63 -14.24
CA ILE A 440 15.22 -17.37 -13.12
C ILE A 440 15.35 -18.86 -13.47
N ILE A 441 14.31 -19.46 -14.08
CA ILE A 441 14.34 -20.87 -14.50
C ILE A 441 15.47 -21.13 -15.50
N GLU A 442 15.76 -20.18 -16.40
CA GLU A 442 16.76 -20.35 -17.45
C GLU A 442 18.18 -19.91 -17.06
N ASN A 443 18.32 -18.92 -16.18
CA ASN A 443 19.61 -18.29 -15.85
C ASN A 443 20.06 -18.50 -14.39
N GLY A 444 19.18 -19.03 -13.53
CA GLY A 444 19.35 -18.99 -12.09
C GLY A 444 19.02 -17.61 -11.49
N PRO A 445 18.97 -17.49 -10.15
CA PRO A 445 18.59 -16.25 -9.47
C PRO A 445 19.74 -15.26 -9.25
N ASP A 446 20.99 -15.63 -9.54
CA ASP A 446 22.20 -14.87 -9.15
C ASP A 446 22.27 -13.45 -9.74
N PHE A 447 21.60 -13.22 -10.88
CA PHE A 447 21.49 -11.90 -11.49
C PHE A 447 20.56 -10.94 -10.71
N LEU A 448 19.71 -11.49 -9.84
CA LEU A 448 18.77 -10.75 -9.00
C LEU A 448 19.27 -10.63 -7.56
N ILE A 449 19.93 -11.65 -7.04
CA ILE A 449 20.38 -11.70 -5.65
C ILE A 449 21.70 -12.44 -5.53
N SER A 450 22.65 -11.89 -4.78
CA SER A 450 23.98 -12.49 -4.57
C SER A 450 24.45 -12.38 -3.12
N GLY A 451 25.49 -13.15 -2.78
CA GLY A 451 26.11 -13.19 -1.45
C GLY A 451 25.64 -14.35 -0.58
N ASP A 452 25.39 -14.10 0.71
CA ASP A 452 25.03 -15.14 1.70
C ASP A 452 23.55 -15.57 1.63
N VAL A 453 23.14 -15.98 0.44
CA VAL A 453 21.73 -16.20 0.11
C VAL A 453 21.24 -17.57 0.62
N PRO A 454 20.00 -17.69 1.13
CA PRO A 454 19.41 -18.99 1.45
C PRO A 454 19.28 -19.90 0.23
N SER A 455 19.32 -21.22 0.44
CA SER A 455 19.14 -22.23 -0.62
C SER A 455 17.73 -22.24 -1.22
N THR A 456 16.75 -21.71 -0.49
CA THR A 456 15.37 -21.55 -0.95
C THR A 456 15.03 -20.07 -1.00
N LEU A 457 14.87 -19.57 -2.23
CA LEU A 457 14.49 -18.20 -2.52
C LEU A 457 13.06 -18.17 -3.04
N PHE A 458 12.40 -17.03 -2.83
CA PHE A 458 11.09 -16.73 -3.41
C PHE A 458 10.00 -17.77 -3.07
N THR A 459 10.04 -18.32 -1.85
CA THR A 459 9.10 -19.34 -1.36
C THR A 459 7.91 -18.76 -0.60
N GLY A 460 7.78 -17.43 -0.51
CA GLY A 460 6.83 -16.75 0.35
C GLY A 460 7.20 -16.76 1.84
N VAL A 461 8.29 -17.43 2.21
CA VAL A 461 8.83 -17.37 3.58
C VAL A 461 9.64 -16.09 3.74
N SER A 462 9.35 -15.34 4.80
CA SER A 462 10.06 -14.11 5.15
C SER A 462 11.58 -14.35 5.21
N LEU A 463 12.34 -13.60 4.43
CA LEU A 463 13.81 -13.62 4.46
C LEU A 463 14.34 -13.43 5.89
N TYR A 464 13.75 -12.50 6.66
CA TYR A 464 14.09 -12.31 8.07
C TYR A 464 14.02 -13.60 8.90
N LYS A 465 12.91 -14.36 8.82
CA LYS A 465 12.75 -15.63 9.56
C LYS A 465 13.82 -16.64 9.20
N THR A 466 14.12 -16.77 7.91
CA THR A 466 15.16 -17.69 7.41
C THR A 466 16.54 -17.35 7.98
N LEU A 467 16.83 -16.06 8.18
CA LEU A 467 18.11 -15.57 8.69
C LEU A 467 18.19 -15.65 10.22
N THR A 468 17.12 -15.27 10.93
CA THR A 468 17.02 -15.42 12.39
C THR A 468 17.18 -16.89 12.80
N ALA A 469 16.63 -17.83 12.02
CA ALA A 469 16.82 -19.26 12.24
C ALA A 469 18.29 -19.73 12.13
N ARG A 470 19.13 -18.97 11.41
CA ARG A 470 20.59 -19.18 11.32
C ARG A 470 21.37 -18.42 12.41
N GLY A 471 20.69 -17.68 13.28
CA GLY A 471 21.30 -16.94 14.39
C GLY A 471 22.01 -15.64 13.98
N THR A 472 21.77 -15.11 12.78
CA THR A 472 22.41 -13.87 12.31
C THR A 472 21.43 -12.92 11.64
N THR A 473 21.66 -11.61 11.81
CA THR A 473 21.06 -10.54 11.01
C THR A 473 22.11 -9.69 10.29
N ASP A 474 23.38 -10.10 10.36
CA ASP A 474 24.46 -9.49 9.58
C ASP A 474 24.50 -10.16 8.22
N LEU A 475 24.32 -9.38 7.16
CA LEU A 475 24.00 -9.88 5.83
C LEU A 475 24.90 -9.22 4.82
N ASN A 476 25.68 -10.06 4.13
CA ASN A 476 26.26 -9.71 2.85
C ASN A 476 25.34 -10.20 1.72
N ILE A 477 24.07 -9.80 1.74
CA ILE A 477 23.11 -10.08 0.66
C ILE A 477 22.94 -8.82 -0.17
N LYS A 478 23.03 -8.95 -1.49
CA LYS A 478 22.88 -7.86 -2.45
C LYS A 478 21.71 -8.14 -3.36
N ILE A 479 20.79 -7.18 -3.48
CA ILE A 479 19.67 -7.22 -4.42
C ILE A 479 20.00 -6.36 -5.63
N LEU A 480 19.80 -6.92 -6.82
CA LEU A 480 20.15 -6.34 -8.11
C LEU A 480 21.59 -5.82 -8.13
N PRO A 481 22.59 -6.71 -7.96
CA PRO A 481 23.99 -6.30 -7.78
C PRO A 481 24.52 -5.45 -8.94
N THR A 482 24.09 -5.71 -10.17
CA THR A 482 24.41 -4.89 -11.37
C THR A 482 24.09 -3.41 -11.17
N VAL A 483 22.89 -3.09 -10.66
CA VAL A 483 22.44 -1.69 -10.53
C VAL A 483 22.93 -1.07 -9.22
N SER A 484 22.94 -1.84 -8.13
CA SER A 484 23.32 -1.34 -6.82
C SER A 484 24.83 -1.10 -6.66
N ASN A 485 25.67 -1.86 -7.38
CA ASN A 485 27.13 -1.83 -7.23
C ASN A 485 27.90 -1.49 -8.52
N ASN A 486 27.20 -1.10 -9.60
CA ASN A 486 27.80 -0.91 -10.93
C ASN A 486 28.58 -2.15 -11.44
N GLU A 487 28.14 -3.34 -11.04
CA GLU A 487 28.68 -4.60 -11.57
C GLU A 487 28.22 -4.77 -13.03
N PRO A 488 29.02 -5.37 -13.92
CA PRO A 488 28.63 -5.55 -15.32
C PRO A 488 27.35 -6.39 -15.43
N ALA A 489 26.46 -6.02 -16.37
CA ALA A 489 25.23 -6.76 -16.58
C ALA A 489 25.53 -8.20 -17.01
N PRO A 490 24.92 -9.20 -16.35
CA PRO A 490 25.14 -10.60 -16.71
C PRO A 490 24.58 -10.89 -18.09
N ARG A 491 25.18 -11.89 -18.76
CA ARG A 491 24.69 -12.38 -20.03
C ARG A 491 23.43 -13.24 -19.81
N LEU A 492 22.27 -12.60 -19.87
CA LEU A 492 20.98 -13.29 -19.74
C LEU A 492 20.54 -13.94 -21.04
N VAL A 493 19.88 -15.09 -20.90
CA VAL A 493 19.41 -15.93 -22.01
C VAL A 493 17.92 -16.25 -21.82
N TYR A 494 17.16 -16.20 -22.92
CA TYR A 494 15.77 -16.65 -23.00
C TYR A 494 15.57 -17.54 -24.21
N GLN A 495 15.06 -18.75 -24.01
CA GLN A 495 14.94 -19.81 -25.01
C GLN A 495 16.23 -20.04 -25.81
N GLY A 496 17.38 -19.98 -25.15
CA GLY A 496 18.71 -20.12 -25.77
C GLY A 496 19.22 -18.90 -26.53
N ARG A 497 18.53 -17.75 -26.46
CA ARG A 497 18.97 -16.48 -27.08
C ARG A 497 19.43 -15.47 -26.06
N VAL A 498 20.49 -14.74 -26.39
CA VAL A 498 20.97 -13.62 -25.57
C VAL A 498 19.96 -12.48 -25.58
N ILE A 499 19.72 -11.91 -24.41
CA ILE A 499 18.97 -10.67 -24.20
C ILE A 499 19.96 -9.51 -24.34
N HIS A 500 19.75 -8.67 -25.33
CA HIS A 500 20.64 -7.55 -25.68
C HIS A 500 20.49 -6.36 -24.74
N ASN A 501 19.29 -6.18 -24.17
CA ASN A 501 18.96 -5.05 -23.30
C ASN A 501 18.96 -5.43 -21.80
N ALA A 502 19.79 -6.39 -21.39
CA ALA A 502 19.83 -6.89 -20.01
C ALA A 502 20.05 -5.78 -18.97
N GLU A 503 20.97 -4.84 -19.23
CA GLU A 503 21.22 -3.69 -18.35
C GLU A 503 19.96 -2.82 -18.16
N LYS A 504 19.32 -2.42 -19.26
CA LYS A 504 18.09 -1.63 -19.25
C LYS A 504 16.95 -2.35 -18.51
N LEU A 505 16.85 -3.67 -18.67
CA LEU A 505 15.89 -4.51 -17.96
C LEU A 505 16.13 -4.47 -16.44
N LEU A 506 17.38 -4.62 -15.99
CA LEU A 506 17.73 -4.58 -14.56
C LEU A 506 17.51 -3.20 -13.95
N VAL A 507 17.82 -2.13 -14.70
CA VAL A 507 17.50 -0.75 -14.30
C VAL A 507 15.99 -0.54 -14.18
N THR A 508 15.21 -1.07 -15.13
CA THR A 508 13.74 -0.99 -15.08
C THR A 508 13.20 -1.69 -13.83
N LEU A 509 13.71 -2.88 -13.53
CA LEU A 509 13.33 -3.63 -12.34
C LEU A 509 13.75 -2.92 -11.05
N HIS A 510 14.97 -2.37 -10.99
CA HIS A 510 15.43 -1.57 -9.86
C HIS A 510 14.52 -0.36 -9.61
N ASN A 511 14.11 0.32 -10.69
CA ASN A 511 13.16 1.41 -10.60
C ASN A 511 11.79 0.95 -10.13
N LEU A 512 11.27 -0.21 -10.55
CA LEU A 512 10.01 -0.75 -10.06
C LEU A 512 10.06 -1.06 -8.54
N ILE A 513 11.17 -1.62 -8.07
CA ILE A 513 11.39 -1.91 -6.64
C ILE A 513 11.51 -0.62 -5.84
N ARG A 514 12.36 0.33 -6.27
CA ARG A 514 12.56 1.62 -5.59
C ARG A 514 11.34 2.51 -5.62
N ALA A 515 10.59 2.47 -6.72
CA ALA A 515 9.30 3.12 -6.85
C ALA A 515 8.31 2.64 -5.80
N ARG A 516 8.48 1.42 -5.25
CA ARG A 516 7.53 0.79 -4.33
C ARG A 516 6.08 0.88 -4.87
N GLY A 517 5.91 0.93 -6.19
CA GLY A 517 4.64 1.18 -6.90
C GLY A 517 4.46 2.52 -7.64
N SER A 518 5.32 3.56 -7.51
CA SER A 518 5.54 4.56 -8.58
C SER A 518 6.83 5.39 -8.42
N SER A 519 7.28 5.98 -9.52
CA SER A 519 8.45 6.87 -9.60
C SER A 519 8.32 8.21 -8.84
N LEU A 520 7.20 8.47 -8.16
CA LEU A 520 6.94 9.71 -7.44
C LEU A 520 6.82 9.47 -5.92
N PRO A 521 7.37 10.36 -5.07
CA PRO A 521 7.19 10.27 -3.62
C PRO A 521 5.69 10.19 -3.27
N PRO A 522 5.27 9.27 -2.37
CA PRO A 522 3.86 9.03 -2.11
C PRO A 522 3.18 10.24 -1.46
N CYS A 523 1.86 10.33 -1.60
CA CYS A 523 1.07 11.33 -0.89
C CYS A 523 1.27 11.17 0.63
N SER A 524 1.54 12.28 1.33
CA SER A 524 1.71 12.32 2.78
C SER A 524 0.45 11.92 3.57
N LEU A 525 -0.73 11.93 2.94
CA LEU A 525 -2.00 11.57 3.57
C LEU A 525 -2.45 10.12 3.25
N CYS A 526 -2.69 9.79 1.98
CA CYS A 526 -3.17 8.45 1.61
C CYS A 526 -2.07 7.44 1.26
N PHE A 527 -0.81 7.89 1.24
CA PHE A 527 0.35 7.12 0.86
C PHE A 527 0.35 6.61 -0.58
N ALA A 528 -0.60 7.05 -1.44
CA ALA A 528 -0.73 6.67 -2.86
C ALA A 528 0.37 7.27 -3.74
N PRO A 529 0.80 6.58 -4.81
CA PRO A 529 2.01 6.94 -5.51
C PRO A 529 1.73 7.75 -6.79
N SER A 530 0.77 8.70 -6.85
CA SER A 530 0.55 9.47 -8.09
C SER A 530 0.07 10.90 -7.90
N GLY A 531 0.64 11.81 -8.71
CA GLY A 531 0.12 13.15 -9.02
C GLY A 531 0.14 14.11 -7.83
N HIS A 532 1.33 14.56 -7.42
CA HIS A 532 1.51 15.30 -6.17
C HIS A 532 2.01 16.72 -6.37
N THR A 533 1.43 17.65 -5.61
CA THR A 533 1.88 19.04 -5.50
C THR A 533 2.34 19.32 -4.07
N ARG A 534 3.11 20.40 -3.90
CA ARG A 534 3.42 20.91 -2.56
C ARG A 534 2.13 21.40 -1.91
N THR A 535 1.78 20.79 -0.78
CA THR A 535 0.48 20.95 -0.10
C THR A 535 0.03 22.41 0.07
N CYS A 536 0.90 23.27 0.60
CA CYS A 536 0.52 24.64 0.96
C CYS A 536 1.39 25.71 0.29
N GLY A 537 2.30 25.32 -0.60
CA GLY A 537 3.19 26.22 -1.34
C GLY A 537 4.25 26.96 -0.50
N ARG A 538 4.33 26.77 0.82
CA ARG A 538 5.37 27.39 1.66
C ARG A 538 6.68 26.61 1.62
N ASN A 539 7.81 27.30 1.58
CA ASN A 539 9.14 26.69 1.48
C ASN A 539 9.50 25.75 2.63
N SER A 540 8.97 26.00 3.83
CA SER A 540 9.19 25.17 5.03
C SER A 540 8.21 24.01 5.18
N CYS A 541 7.30 23.78 4.23
CA CYS A 541 6.42 22.61 4.21
C CYS A 541 6.79 21.73 3.02
N THR A 542 7.42 20.59 3.30
CA THR A 542 7.87 19.63 2.28
C THR A 542 6.83 18.56 1.95
N SER A 543 5.72 18.50 2.69
CA SER A 543 4.66 17.50 2.53
C SER A 543 3.96 17.59 1.17
N LEU A 544 3.67 16.42 0.60
CA LEU A 544 3.10 16.26 -0.74
C LEU A 544 1.68 15.69 -0.66
N LEU A 545 0.78 16.24 -1.46
CA LEU A 545 -0.62 15.85 -1.46
C LEU A 545 -1.07 15.46 -2.87
N CYS A 546 -1.75 14.32 -3.01
CA CYS A 546 -2.38 13.96 -4.28
C CYS A 546 -3.69 14.73 -4.46
N ALA A 547 -4.08 14.98 -5.72
CA ALA A 547 -5.25 15.80 -6.03
C ALA A 547 -6.53 15.36 -5.30
N SER A 548 -6.77 14.05 -5.19
CA SER A 548 -7.94 13.52 -4.48
C SER A 548 -7.94 13.82 -2.98
N CYS A 549 -6.79 13.74 -2.32
CA CYS A 549 -6.67 14.06 -0.91
C CYS A 549 -6.62 15.57 -0.65
N GLU A 550 -6.15 16.36 -1.61
CA GLU A 550 -6.15 17.83 -1.53
C GLU A 550 -7.59 18.32 -1.57
N GLN A 551 -8.34 17.82 -2.55
CA GLN A 551 -9.76 18.05 -2.68
C GLN A 551 -10.50 17.56 -1.43
N GLY A 552 -10.28 16.31 -1.00
CA GLY A 552 -10.96 15.76 0.18
C GLY A 552 -10.72 16.56 1.48
N TRP A 553 -9.53 17.13 1.67
CA TRP A 553 -9.24 17.97 2.84
C TRP A 553 -9.92 19.33 2.77
N TYR A 554 -9.79 20.05 1.65
CA TYR A 554 -10.31 21.42 1.55
C TYR A 554 -11.82 21.47 1.23
N ASP A 555 -12.39 20.39 0.69
CA ASP A 555 -13.84 20.24 0.47
C ASP A 555 -14.61 19.93 1.77
N LEU A 556 -13.92 19.67 2.89
CA LEU A 556 -14.55 19.68 4.23
C LEU A 556 -15.27 21.02 4.46
N ASN A 557 -14.72 22.10 3.90
CA ASN A 557 -15.37 23.40 3.83
C ASN A 557 -16.03 23.58 2.47
N ARG A 558 -17.37 23.47 2.44
CA ARG A 558 -18.16 23.69 1.22
C ARG A 558 -19.51 24.32 1.54
N PRO A 559 -20.16 25.00 0.57
CA PRO A 559 -21.50 25.54 0.76
C PRO A 559 -22.50 24.45 1.18
N GLY A 560 -23.35 24.77 2.15
CA GLY A 560 -24.34 23.89 2.77
C GLY A 560 -23.85 23.13 4.01
N ARG A 561 -22.65 23.40 4.52
CA ARG A 561 -22.05 22.72 5.69
C ARG A 561 -21.61 23.73 6.75
N ALA A 562 -21.40 23.24 7.98
CA ALA A 562 -20.62 23.95 8.98
C ALA A 562 -19.19 24.18 8.47
N ILE A 563 -18.61 25.34 8.79
CA ILE A 563 -17.21 25.63 8.51
C ILE A 563 -16.35 24.95 9.57
N ASN A 564 -15.32 24.24 9.11
CA ASN A 564 -14.21 23.72 9.88
C ASN A 564 -12.98 24.64 9.69
N PRO A 565 -12.68 25.56 10.63
CA PRO A 565 -11.55 26.47 10.50
C PRO A 565 -10.19 25.77 10.39
N SER A 566 -10.03 24.58 10.97
CA SER A 566 -8.80 23.78 10.89
C SER A 566 -8.54 23.30 9.47
N ALA A 567 -9.60 22.96 8.73
CA ALA A 567 -9.53 22.54 7.32
C ALA A 567 -9.34 23.71 6.33
N LEU A 568 -9.29 24.97 6.79
CA LEU A 568 -8.85 26.11 5.98
C LEU A 568 -7.31 26.23 5.92
N LYS A 569 -6.64 25.64 6.90
CA LYS A 569 -5.18 25.65 7.04
C LYS A 569 -4.56 24.40 6.40
N CYS A 570 -3.25 24.45 6.17
CA CYS A 570 -2.51 23.28 5.70
C CYS A 570 -2.68 22.10 6.68
N PRO A 571 -3.02 20.88 6.21
CA PRO A 571 -3.20 19.71 7.08
C PRO A 571 -1.94 19.30 7.83
N PHE A 572 -0.76 19.69 7.34
CA PHE A 572 0.53 19.30 7.92
C PHE A 572 1.17 20.41 8.76
N CYS A 573 1.42 21.58 8.15
CA CYS A 573 2.14 22.66 8.84
C CYS A 573 1.24 23.65 9.58
N ARG A 574 -0.10 23.47 9.54
CA ARG A 574 -1.10 24.30 10.22
C ARG A 574 -1.03 25.81 9.94
N ARG A 575 -0.30 26.21 8.91
CA ARG A 575 -0.23 27.61 8.45
C ARG A 575 -1.14 27.80 7.25
N ASP A 576 -1.52 29.06 7.02
CA ASP A 576 -2.33 29.42 5.86
C ASP A 576 -1.59 29.07 4.57
N PRO A 577 -2.24 28.37 3.63
CA PRO A 577 -1.64 28.09 2.34
C PRO A 577 -1.22 29.38 1.63
N ALA A 578 -0.09 29.34 0.91
CA ALA A 578 0.39 30.48 0.12
C ALA A 578 -0.66 30.95 -0.90
N LYS A 579 -1.49 30.02 -1.37
CA LYS A 579 -2.71 30.30 -2.14
C LYS A 579 -3.87 29.60 -1.41
N PRO A 580 -4.65 30.30 -0.58
CA PRO A 580 -5.74 29.68 0.17
C PRO A 580 -6.82 29.17 -0.79
N PRO A 581 -7.35 27.94 -0.59
CA PRO A 581 -8.33 27.33 -1.47
C PRO A 581 -9.66 28.10 -1.46
N HIS A 582 -10.08 28.57 -0.28
CA HIS A 582 -11.27 29.39 -0.11
C HIS A 582 -10.87 30.82 0.31
N ARG A 583 -10.48 31.66 -0.66
CA ARG A 583 -9.97 33.03 -0.41
C ARG A 583 -10.88 33.88 0.48
N ALA A 584 -12.20 33.77 0.30
CA ALA A 584 -13.18 34.54 1.09
C ALA A 584 -13.17 34.17 2.58
N LEU A 585 -12.78 32.93 2.92
CA LEU A 585 -12.77 32.42 4.29
C LEU A 585 -11.44 32.67 4.99
N ALA A 586 -10.34 32.77 4.23
CA ALA A 586 -8.98 32.86 4.77
C ALA A 586 -8.72 34.12 5.61
N SER A 587 -9.47 35.21 5.36
CA SER A 587 -9.33 36.48 6.09
C SER A 587 -10.32 36.65 7.25
N MET A 588 -11.23 35.70 7.46
CA MET A 588 -12.20 35.77 8.54
C MET A 588 -11.54 35.36 9.87
N LYS A 589 -11.97 36.01 10.96
CA LYS A 589 -11.62 35.58 12.32
C LYS A 589 -12.67 34.56 12.77
N TRP A 590 -12.19 33.47 13.36
CA TRP A 590 -13.02 32.37 13.82
C TRP A 590 -12.98 32.32 15.34
N ASP A 591 -14.14 32.40 15.97
CA ASP A 591 -14.29 32.15 17.40
C ASP A 591 -14.50 30.65 17.65
N ALA A 592 -13.71 30.06 18.54
CA ALA A 592 -13.81 28.64 18.89
C ALA A 592 -15.12 28.28 19.61
N ALA A 593 -15.81 29.25 20.23
CA ALA A 593 -17.08 29.06 20.90
C ALA A 593 -18.29 29.07 19.94
N ILE A 594 -18.11 29.59 18.71
CA ILE A 594 -19.19 29.80 17.75
C ILE A 594 -19.15 28.76 16.63
N VAL A 595 -20.32 28.30 16.20
CA VAL A 595 -20.48 27.48 15.00
C VAL A 595 -20.82 28.41 13.82
N TYR A 596 -20.04 28.29 12.76
CA TYR A 596 -20.24 29.03 11.51
C TYR A 596 -20.75 28.08 10.43
N ALA A 597 -21.65 28.55 9.57
CA ALA A 597 -22.14 27.77 8.42
C ALA A 597 -22.00 28.53 7.11
N TRP A 598 -21.75 27.80 6.03
CA TRP A 598 -21.64 28.36 4.69
C TRP A 598 -22.94 28.16 3.93
N CYS A 599 -23.64 29.23 3.56
CA CYS A 599 -24.93 29.16 2.87
C CYS A 599 -24.77 28.53 1.48
N ARG A 600 -25.60 27.52 1.18
CA ARG A 600 -25.61 26.85 -0.12
C ARG A 600 -26.04 27.79 -1.25
N SER A 601 -27.03 28.65 -1.02
CA SER A 601 -27.59 29.53 -2.05
C SER A 601 -26.76 30.80 -2.28
N CYS A 602 -26.64 31.69 -1.30
CA CYS A 602 -25.93 32.97 -1.48
C CYS A 602 -24.41 32.90 -1.25
N LYS A 603 -23.87 31.76 -0.85
CA LYS A 603 -22.44 31.55 -0.57
C LYS A 603 -21.85 32.47 0.50
N ARG A 604 -22.68 33.13 1.32
CA ARG A 604 -22.24 33.86 2.53
C ARG A 604 -22.02 32.91 3.69
N VAL A 605 -21.09 33.26 4.57
CA VAL A 605 -20.88 32.58 5.86
C VAL A 605 -21.59 33.37 6.96
N GLN A 606 -22.27 32.66 7.86
CA GLN A 606 -22.92 33.26 9.02
C GLN A 606 -22.65 32.44 10.28
N GLU A 607 -22.73 33.13 11.42
CA GLU A 607 -22.79 32.55 12.75
C GLU A 607 -24.18 31.92 12.94
N ILE A 608 -24.22 30.63 13.28
CA ILE A 608 -25.50 29.92 13.47
C ILE A 608 -25.80 29.63 14.94
N GLY A 609 -24.84 29.85 15.83
CA GLY A 609 -25.03 29.77 17.26
C GLY A 609 -23.76 29.41 18.02
N GLU A 610 -23.84 29.50 19.34
CA GLU A 610 -22.77 29.06 20.23
C GLU A 610 -22.82 27.53 20.39
N ARG A 611 -21.66 26.90 20.52
CA ARG A 611 -21.54 25.44 20.71
C ARG A 611 -22.27 24.96 21.97
N VAL A 612 -22.36 25.81 23.00
CA VAL A 612 -23.06 25.51 24.26
C VAL A 612 -24.58 25.38 24.10
N CYS A 613 -25.15 25.85 22.98
CA CYS A 613 -26.57 25.71 22.67
C CYS A 613 -26.92 24.32 22.08
N GLY A 614 -25.95 23.40 22.00
CA GLY A 614 -26.17 22.03 21.53
C GLY A 614 -26.16 21.88 20.01
N ILE A 615 -25.88 22.95 19.26
CA ILE A 615 -25.69 22.87 17.79
C ILE A 615 -24.33 22.23 17.53
N THR A 616 -24.33 21.04 16.95
CA THR A 616 -23.11 20.37 16.52
C THR A 616 -22.85 20.62 15.04
N PRO A 617 -21.58 20.63 14.59
CA PRO A 617 -21.25 20.73 13.16
C PRO A 617 -21.92 19.65 12.30
N GLU A 618 -22.21 18.48 12.88
CA GLU A 618 -22.86 17.34 12.23
C GLU A 618 -24.33 17.63 11.87
N ASP A 619 -25.00 18.46 12.69
CA ASP A 619 -26.40 18.87 12.48
C ASP A 619 -26.57 19.79 11.26
N VAL A 620 -25.48 20.37 10.76
CA VAL A 620 -25.49 21.39 9.70
C VAL A 620 -25.26 20.75 8.34
N GLN A 621 -26.35 20.29 7.72
CA GLN A 621 -26.34 19.73 6.36
C GLN A 621 -27.34 20.44 5.45
N ASN A 622 -26.94 20.66 4.19
CA ASN A 622 -27.74 21.37 3.19
C ASN A 622 -28.22 22.75 3.65
N TRP A 623 -27.40 23.41 4.48
CA TRP A 623 -27.78 24.65 5.15
C TRP A 623 -27.90 25.84 4.18
N ASP A 624 -29.01 26.56 4.30
CA ASP A 624 -29.25 27.85 3.66
C ASP A 624 -29.46 28.88 4.77
N CYS A 625 -28.88 30.08 4.63
CA CYS A 625 -29.09 31.15 5.60
C CYS A 625 -30.57 31.57 5.65
N GLU A 626 -31.00 32.23 6.71
CA GLU A 626 -32.41 32.66 6.86
C GLU A 626 -32.91 33.48 5.65
N GLU A 627 -32.04 34.29 5.04
CA GLU A 627 -32.34 35.08 3.84
C GLU A 627 -32.48 34.23 2.55
N CYS A 628 -31.96 33.00 2.56
CA CYS A 628 -31.85 32.11 1.39
C CYS A 628 -32.60 30.80 1.54
N ALA A 629 -32.94 30.41 2.76
CA ALA A 629 -33.80 29.30 3.02
C ALA A 629 -35.05 29.53 2.16
N PRO A 630 -35.37 28.63 1.22
CA PRO A 630 -36.54 28.80 0.41
C PRO A 630 -37.73 29.02 1.34
N HIS A 631 -38.66 29.86 0.91
CA HIS A 631 -39.99 30.02 1.48
C HIS A 631 -40.74 28.66 1.54
N ILE A 632 -40.23 27.67 2.28
CA ILE A 632 -40.83 26.38 2.59
C ILE A 632 -41.72 26.65 3.79
N HIS A 633 -42.83 27.32 3.47
CA HIS A 633 -44.13 27.38 4.11
C HIS A 633 -44.75 28.65 3.52
N GLY A 634 -45.40 28.47 2.37
CA GLY A 634 -45.93 29.55 1.56
C GLY A 634 -46.75 30.53 2.40
N LYS A 635 -46.61 31.83 2.12
CA LYS A 635 -47.44 32.92 2.68
C LYS A 635 -47.98 32.60 4.08
N GLY A 636 -47.09 32.47 5.05
CA GLY A 636 -47.49 32.47 6.45
C GLY A 636 -48.00 33.87 6.77
N GLU A 637 -49.33 34.07 6.70
CA GLU A 637 -49.97 35.23 7.31
C GLU A 637 -49.42 35.35 8.73
N THR A 638 -48.68 36.43 9.02
CA THR A 638 -48.17 36.70 10.37
C THR A 638 -49.31 36.86 11.37
N GLN A 639 -50.52 37.05 10.86
CA GLN A 639 -51.76 37.24 11.59
C GLN A 639 -52.74 36.10 11.28
N ARG A 640 -53.30 35.48 12.31
CA ARG A 640 -54.38 34.50 12.18
C ARG A 640 -55.43 34.72 13.24
N GLN A 641 -56.68 34.42 12.91
CA GLN A 641 -57.77 34.53 13.88
C GLN A 641 -57.75 33.40 14.89
N CYS A 642 -57.89 33.73 16.17
CA CYS A 642 -58.11 32.75 17.23
C CYS A 642 -59.34 31.89 16.91
N PRO A 643 -59.25 30.55 16.92
CA PRO A 643 -60.39 29.66 16.64
C PRO A 643 -61.44 29.66 17.75
N GLY A 644 -61.17 30.26 18.91
CA GLY A 644 -62.14 30.45 20.00
C GLY A 644 -63.00 31.70 19.81
N CYS A 645 -62.37 32.87 19.66
CA CYS A 645 -63.05 34.17 19.67
C CYS A 645 -62.94 34.98 18.37
N GLY A 646 -62.22 34.49 17.36
CA GLY A 646 -62.08 35.15 16.06
C GLY A 646 -61.12 36.35 16.04
N ILE A 647 -60.53 36.73 17.17
CA ILE A 647 -59.59 37.87 17.24
C ILE A 647 -58.28 37.53 16.54
N TRP A 648 -57.81 38.45 15.69
CA TRP A 648 -56.53 38.36 15.02
C TRP A 648 -55.38 38.32 16.03
N THR A 649 -54.54 37.33 15.89
CA THR A 649 -53.38 37.07 16.72
C THR A 649 -52.17 37.06 15.82
N GLU A 650 -51.15 37.85 16.16
CA GLU A 650 -49.88 37.88 15.43
C GLU A 650 -48.84 37.01 16.13
N LYS A 651 -48.18 36.12 15.39
CA LYS A 651 -47.10 35.29 15.94
C LYS A 651 -45.75 35.94 15.62
N ILE A 652 -45.10 36.46 16.64
CA ILE A 652 -43.83 37.19 16.51
C ILE A 652 -42.62 36.23 16.63
N ALA A 653 -42.70 35.24 17.53
CA ALA A 653 -41.68 34.20 17.74
C ALA A 653 -42.24 33.04 18.59
N GLY A 654 -41.47 31.96 18.75
CA GLY A 654 -41.78 30.86 19.68
C GLY A 654 -42.48 29.65 19.05
N CYS A 655 -42.88 28.68 19.88
CA CYS A 655 -43.50 27.43 19.44
C CYS A 655 -44.86 27.64 18.77
N ASP A 656 -45.33 26.65 17.99
CA ASP A 656 -46.64 26.71 17.30
C ASP A 656 -47.86 26.46 18.21
N HIS A 657 -47.67 26.53 19.52
CA HIS A 657 -48.73 26.56 20.52
C HIS A 657 -48.96 28.00 21.00
N LEU A 658 -50.21 28.45 20.91
CA LEU A 658 -50.63 29.78 21.35
C LEU A 658 -51.75 29.68 22.38
N ARG A 659 -51.76 30.59 23.35
CA ARG A 659 -52.90 30.83 24.23
C ARG A 659 -53.55 32.16 23.89
N CYS A 660 -54.87 32.17 23.72
CA CYS A 660 -55.59 33.41 23.44
C CYS A 660 -55.49 34.38 24.63
N VAL A 661 -55.00 35.61 24.40
CA VAL A 661 -54.82 36.65 25.42
C VAL A 661 -56.14 37.27 25.90
N VAL A 662 -57.23 37.04 25.18
CA VAL A 662 -58.57 37.53 25.52
C VAL A 662 -59.06 36.75 26.74
N ARG A 663 -59.20 37.44 27.88
CA ARG A 663 -59.51 36.81 29.19
C ARG A 663 -60.78 35.95 29.19
N SER A 664 -61.78 36.31 28.38
CA SER A 664 -63.02 35.53 28.24
C SER A 664 -62.90 34.31 27.30
N CYS A 665 -61.79 34.19 26.55
CA CYS A 665 -61.54 33.09 25.62
C CYS A 665 -60.50 32.11 26.17
N GLY A 666 -59.27 32.57 26.42
CA GLY A 666 -58.21 31.80 27.06
C GLY A 666 -57.76 30.50 26.36
N VAL A 667 -58.34 30.13 25.21
CA VAL A 667 -58.15 28.83 24.56
C VAL A 667 -56.71 28.63 24.08
N HIS A 668 -56.22 27.40 24.18
CA HIS A 668 -54.94 27.00 23.60
C HIS A 668 -55.17 26.47 22.18
N TRP A 669 -54.31 26.83 21.23
CA TRP A 669 -54.50 26.43 19.84
C TRP A 669 -53.19 26.32 19.06
N CYS A 670 -53.21 25.49 18.02
CA CYS A 670 -52.11 25.28 17.09
C CYS A 670 -52.11 26.36 16.01
N TRP A 671 -50.99 27.07 15.86
CA TRP A 671 -50.83 28.11 14.85
C TRP A 671 -50.93 27.57 13.41
N LEU A 672 -50.41 26.36 13.18
CA LEU A 672 -50.28 25.75 11.87
C LEU A 672 -51.66 25.41 11.28
N CYS A 673 -52.51 24.71 12.05
CA CYS A 673 -53.77 24.15 11.57
C CYS A 673 -55.04 24.67 12.26
N ARG A 674 -54.91 25.57 13.24
CA ARG A 674 -56.01 26.14 14.05
C ARG A 674 -56.76 25.14 14.93
N PHE A 675 -56.20 23.95 15.19
CA PHE A 675 -56.72 23.02 16.20
C PHE A 675 -56.75 23.70 17.57
N ARG A 676 -57.85 23.57 18.31
CA ARG A 676 -58.05 24.21 19.62
C ARG A 676 -58.30 23.20 20.73
N ALA A 677 -57.79 23.47 21.92
CA ALA A 677 -58.00 22.66 23.11
C ALA A 677 -58.08 23.53 24.37
N GLU A 678 -58.66 22.96 25.43
CA GLU A 678 -58.81 23.62 26.73
C GLU A 678 -57.50 23.69 27.52
N THR A 679 -56.54 22.81 27.23
CA THR A 679 -55.25 22.73 27.92
C THR A 679 -54.09 22.72 26.94
N GLU A 680 -52.93 23.20 27.38
CA GLU A 680 -51.71 23.23 26.57
C GLU A 680 -51.20 21.85 26.16
N ASP A 681 -51.26 20.87 27.07
CA ASP A 681 -50.77 19.51 26.81
C ASP A 681 -51.42 18.85 25.60
N LYS A 682 -52.70 19.14 25.36
CA LYS A 682 -53.45 18.59 24.22
C LYS A 682 -52.96 19.19 22.90
N VAL A 683 -52.55 20.46 22.89
CA VAL A 683 -52.00 21.12 21.69
C VAL A 683 -50.57 20.67 21.44
N TYR A 684 -49.74 20.54 22.48
CA TYR A 684 -48.40 20.00 22.33
C TYR A 684 -48.39 18.55 21.85
N ARG A 685 -49.32 17.73 22.34
CA ARG A 685 -49.50 16.37 21.83
C ARG A 685 -49.89 16.38 20.35
N HIS A 686 -50.85 17.23 19.98
CA HIS A 686 -51.25 17.39 18.59
C HIS A 686 -50.10 17.85 17.68
N LEU A 687 -49.27 18.80 18.12
CA LEU A 687 -48.08 19.23 17.37
C LEU A 687 -47.14 18.04 17.10
N ARG A 688 -46.85 17.23 18.13
CA ARG A 688 -46.00 16.04 18.00
C ARG A 688 -46.60 14.92 17.15
N GLU A 689 -47.92 14.78 17.13
CA GLU A 689 -48.60 13.66 16.43
C GLU A 689 -48.96 14.01 14.98
N VAL A 690 -49.08 15.30 14.64
CA VAL A 690 -49.61 15.75 13.35
C VAL A 690 -48.62 16.60 12.55
N HIS A 691 -47.68 17.30 13.21
CA HIS A 691 -46.82 18.30 12.58
C HIS A 691 -45.31 18.05 12.75
N GLU A 692 -44.92 17.11 13.60
CA GLU A 692 -43.57 16.55 13.76
C GLU A 692 -43.59 15.07 13.34
#